data_AF-A0A6P4YPL5-F1
#
_entry.id   AF-A0A6P4YPL5-F1
#
_cell.length_a   1.000
_cell.length_b   1.000
_cell.length_c   1.000
_cell.angle_alpha   90.00
_cell.angle_beta   90.00
_cell.angle_gamma   90.00
#
_symmetry.space_group_name_H-M   'P 1'
#
loop_
_entity.id
_entity.type
_entity.pdbx_description
1 polymer ?
#
loop_
_entity_poly.entity_id
_entity_poly.type
_entity_poly.pdbx_seq_one_letter_code
_entity_poly.pdbx_strand_id
1 'polypeptide(L)'
;MTLPDINSRNGPISCYHVIVVPMESGESLQQLSTRMGGPDVILTPDAPLLGRTTPYIALAYSGNNYVSGDITIGSGESCTDPCCQFEEVEGAPQPDNRQLSPGSAYTATVRAYVSGGNRRKRAASQAQKSSAYITPVTTSSISGNPDQGSSVGGIVGGILAVVAVISAAAVALVLYRRHQAAKEDDLVPPPLPPRWHAGEEELGGAVGPATLDDEAPVPKPKPLLSMKRRKFSSKKTLDFRQPIPIEKLEREFNLRHANDDQLFTQEYKSLPAPFGREHAEAYYNQENASRNRFKNIIAYDNGLVTLTPIEGVPGSGYIHASYIDGYKEERKYIAAQGPMDNTIDDFWRMIWETGSTAIVMVTNLQENQKKKCSQYWPDSGEKLYAADYEDGGITVTLAETVPMVDYVTRVLLIGKGEMKSRKVTHFHFTSWPDFGLPRSPMGLLKFRKTVMSALPPDCRPIVVHCSAGVGRTGTFITADAMLDMIKEEGKVDVFGFVSQMRQNRSNMVQTAAQYVFIFKALLEQHLYGDTETEVSNIHRYMQNLRKVCPETAKTGMETEFQKLIRIPIDKANMRSGNLPENVSKNRLLQVLPYDTSRVILQHRIGVKGADYINASFIDGYRQKDAYIATQGPLDRTVEDFWRMVWEWNSCSIVMITQLWEKSQCKCAMYWPEEGLQSYGDLTVSLQEETGFPEYTLRTFGVSSHKDGTTRTVQQFHFHGWPEVGIPDSAAGMIDLIGQVQKQQQHSGNGPITVHCSSGAGRTGAFCAISTVLERVKAEGVCDVFQVVKALRLQRPHMVQTLDQYQFCYQAVVEYLDSFDHYANFR
;
A
#
# COMPACT_ATOMS: atom_id res chain seq x y z
N MET A 1 0.57 -10.75 13.27
CA MET A 1 -0.59 -9.93 13.72
C MET A 1 -0.54 -8.60 12.98
N THR A 2 -1.66 -8.02 12.58
CA THR A 2 -1.67 -6.67 11.99
C THR A 2 -1.71 -5.64 13.11
N LEU A 3 -0.68 -4.79 13.22
CA LEU A 3 -0.68 -3.66 14.14
C LEU A 3 -1.73 -2.63 13.70
N PRO A 4 -2.39 -1.92 14.63
CA PRO A 4 -3.15 -0.73 14.26
C PRO A 4 -2.18 0.36 13.76
N ASP A 5 -2.66 1.27 12.91
CA ASP A 5 -1.89 2.48 12.57
C ASP A 5 -1.64 3.34 13.82
N ILE A 6 -0.49 3.13 14.46
CA ILE A 6 0.31 4.24 14.97
C ILE A 6 1.14 4.74 13.79
N ASN A 7 0.54 5.65 13.05
CA ASN A 7 1.22 6.43 12.03
C ASN A 7 2.31 7.28 12.71
N SER A 8 3.48 7.44 12.07
CA SER A 8 4.60 8.24 12.56
C SER A 8 4.25 9.72 12.81
N ARG A 9 3.07 10.19 12.35
CA ARG A 9 2.41 11.44 12.77
C ARG A 9 2.41 11.69 14.29
N ASN A 10 2.30 10.65 15.13
CA ASN A 10 2.30 10.83 16.58
C ASN A 10 3.71 10.98 17.20
N GLY A 11 4.76 10.76 16.40
CA GLY A 11 6.14 10.57 16.84
C GLY A 11 6.67 9.17 16.48
N PRO A 12 7.98 8.91 16.64
CA PRO A 12 8.55 7.59 16.42
C PRO A 12 8.12 6.63 17.53
N ILE A 13 7.78 5.38 17.14
CA ILE A 13 7.46 4.32 18.09
C ILE A 13 8.71 3.99 18.90
N SER A 14 8.62 4.13 20.24
CA SER A 14 9.69 3.77 21.16
C SER A 14 9.79 2.25 21.30
N CYS A 15 8.69 1.63 21.72
CA CYS A 15 8.61 0.23 22.08
C CYS A 15 7.28 -0.41 21.64
N TYR A 16 7.33 -1.74 21.48
CA TYR A 16 6.19 -2.64 21.34
C TYR A 16 6.22 -3.66 22.48
N HIS A 17 5.12 -3.85 23.19
CA HIS A 17 4.94 -4.92 24.19
C HIS A 17 3.91 -5.93 23.69
N VAL A 18 4.28 -7.22 23.68
CA VAL A 18 3.35 -8.33 23.42
C VAL A 18 2.76 -8.78 24.76
N ILE A 19 1.49 -8.45 24.97
CA ILE A 19 0.76 -8.75 26.20
C ILE A 19 -0.02 -10.04 26.02
N VAL A 20 0.19 -11.00 26.91
CA VAL A 20 -0.52 -12.29 26.96
C VAL A 20 -1.56 -12.25 28.07
N VAL A 21 -2.74 -12.80 27.77
CA VAL A 21 -3.91 -12.78 28.64
C VAL A 21 -4.42 -14.21 28.82
N PRO A 22 -4.26 -14.81 30.02
CA PRO A 22 -4.87 -16.11 30.33
C PRO A 22 -6.39 -15.98 30.42
N MET A 23 -7.10 -16.89 29.76
CA MET A 23 -8.56 -16.91 29.68
C MET A 23 -9.16 -17.99 30.57
N GLU A 24 -10.36 -17.74 31.07
CA GLU A 24 -11.11 -18.74 31.84
C GLU A 24 -11.71 -19.81 30.91
N SER A 25 -12.00 -21.00 31.45
CA SER A 25 -12.43 -22.14 30.62
C SER A 25 -13.78 -21.89 29.95
N GLY A 26 -13.78 -21.80 28.61
CA GLY A 26 -14.96 -21.45 27.81
C GLY A 26 -15.25 -19.95 27.71
N GLU A 27 -14.36 -19.07 28.20
CA GLU A 27 -14.51 -17.62 28.11
C GLU A 27 -14.44 -17.14 26.64
N SER A 28 -15.39 -16.28 26.24
CA SER A 28 -15.33 -15.55 24.97
C SER A 28 -14.59 -14.23 25.10
N LEU A 29 -14.04 -13.71 24.00
CA LEU A 29 -13.38 -12.39 23.98
C LEU A 29 -14.29 -11.24 24.46
N GLN A 30 -15.61 -11.37 24.32
CA GLN A 30 -16.57 -10.38 24.81
C GLN A 30 -16.70 -10.43 26.33
N GLN A 31 -16.73 -11.63 26.93
CA GLN A 31 -16.70 -11.81 28.40
C GLN A 31 -15.36 -11.33 28.97
N LEU A 32 -14.23 -11.69 28.33
CA LEU A 32 -12.90 -11.22 28.71
C LEU A 32 -12.82 -9.69 28.69
N SER A 33 -13.36 -9.04 27.65
CA SER A 33 -13.39 -7.58 27.55
C SER A 33 -14.28 -6.91 28.61
N THR A 34 -15.30 -7.62 29.11
CA THR A 34 -16.11 -7.17 30.26
C THR A 34 -15.39 -7.39 31.60
N ARG A 35 -14.60 -8.47 31.72
CA ARG A 35 -13.88 -8.87 32.94
C ARG A 35 -12.61 -8.06 33.17
N MET A 36 -11.83 -7.81 32.12
CA MET A 36 -10.47 -7.25 32.14
C MET A 36 -10.31 -5.93 31.37
N GLY A 37 -11.38 -5.45 30.73
CA GLY A 37 -11.34 -4.27 29.85
C GLY A 37 -10.84 -4.56 28.44
N GLY A 38 -10.89 -3.53 27.60
CA GLY A 38 -10.39 -3.59 26.22
C GLY A 38 -8.85 -3.63 26.15
N PRO A 39 -8.27 -3.99 24.99
CA PRO A 39 -6.83 -4.11 24.82
C PRO A 39 -6.03 -2.84 25.15
N ASP A 40 -6.61 -1.65 25.02
CA ASP A 40 -5.98 -0.37 25.40
C ASP A 40 -5.96 -0.11 26.92
N VAL A 41 -6.80 -0.83 27.69
CA VAL A 41 -7.01 -0.61 29.14
C VAL A 41 -6.34 -1.70 29.99
N ILE A 42 -6.13 -2.90 29.45
CA ILE A 42 -5.47 -3.99 30.18
C ILE A 42 -4.05 -3.58 30.64
N LEU A 43 -3.61 -4.01 31.82
CA LEU A 43 -2.34 -3.58 32.46
C LEU A 43 -2.21 -2.05 32.73
N THR A 44 -3.26 -1.25 32.58
CA THR A 44 -3.29 0.14 33.09
C THR A 44 -3.98 0.20 34.47
N PRO A 45 -3.84 1.29 35.24
CA PRO A 45 -4.57 1.47 36.51
C PRO A 45 -6.10 1.45 36.37
N ASP A 46 -6.63 1.72 35.17
CA ASP A 46 -8.07 1.74 34.87
C ASP A 46 -8.64 0.35 34.50
N ALA A 47 -7.80 -0.70 34.52
CA ALA A 47 -8.24 -2.07 34.23
C ALA A 47 -9.20 -2.59 35.32
N PRO A 48 -10.41 -3.10 34.98
CA PRO A 48 -11.20 -3.85 35.94
C PRO A 48 -10.47 -5.15 36.28
N LEU A 49 -10.08 -5.33 37.55
CA LEU A 49 -9.34 -6.50 38.02
C LEU A 49 -10.30 -7.54 38.63
N LEU A 50 -11.11 -8.15 37.77
CA LEU A 50 -12.02 -9.24 38.15
C LEU A 50 -11.43 -10.61 37.75
N GLY A 51 -11.23 -11.48 38.74
CA GLY A 51 -10.74 -12.85 38.55
C GLY A 51 -9.39 -13.13 39.22
N ARG A 52 -8.85 -14.32 38.99
CA ARG A 52 -7.55 -14.77 39.57
C ARG A 52 -6.40 -14.82 38.56
N THR A 53 -6.67 -14.60 37.28
CA THR A 53 -5.67 -14.66 36.20
C THR A 53 -5.17 -13.26 35.85
N THR A 54 -3.88 -13.00 36.09
CA THR A 54 -3.25 -11.75 35.69
C THR A 54 -2.69 -11.83 34.26
N PRO A 55 -2.92 -10.79 33.42
CA PRO A 55 -2.20 -10.63 32.16
C PRO A 55 -0.74 -10.27 32.45
N TYR A 56 0.14 -10.50 31.48
CA TYR A 56 1.57 -10.20 31.59
C TYR A 56 2.16 -9.81 30.24
N ILE A 57 3.25 -9.04 30.26
CA ILE A 57 4.05 -8.80 29.06
C ILE A 57 4.93 -10.04 28.86
N ALA A 58 4.85 -10.69 27.70
CA ALA A 58 5.69 -11.85 27.39
C ALA A 58 6.99 -11.43 26.68
N LEU A 59 6.91 -10.43 25.79
CA LEU A 59 8.01 -9.98 24.93
C LEU A 59 7.95 -8.46 24.73
N ALA A 60 9.10 -7.82 24.59
CA ALA A 60 9.23 -6.40 24.25
C ALA A 60 10.23 -6.20 23.11
N TYR A 61 9.95 -5.23 22.23
CA TYR A 61 10.78 -4.90 21.06
C TYR A 61 10.86 -3.40 20.84
N SER A 62 12.04 -2.89 20.53
CA SER A 62 12.23 -1.51 20.08
C SER A 62 11.67 -1.27 18.68
N GLY A 63 11.31 -0.02 18.38
CA GLY A 63 10.61 0.35 17.13
C GLY A 63 11.27 -0.12 15.83
N ASN A 64 12.60 -0.31 15.82
CA ASN A 64 13.37 -0.79 14.68
C ASN A 64 13.55 -2.32 14.63
N ASN A 65 13.35 -3.02 15.75
CA ASN A 65 13.59 -4.46 15.89
C ASN A 65 12.31 -5.29 15.69
N TYR A 66 11.13 -4.67 15.75
CA TYR A 66 9.87 -5.38 15.55
C TYR A 66 9.67 -5.78 14.08
N VAL A 67 9.68 -7.09 13.82
CA VAL A 67 9.34 -7.68 12.52
C VAL A 67 7.89 -8.19 12.57
N SER A 68 7.08 -7.86 11.57
CA SER A 68 5.66 -8.25 11.49
C SER A 68 5.43 -9.73 11.10
N GLY A 69 6.26 -10.64 11.61
CA GLY A 69 6.26 -12.07 11.32
C GLY A 69 5.61 -12.92 12.42
N ASP A 70 6.01 -14.19 12.47
CA ASP A 70 5.63 -15.13 13.54
C ASP A 70 6.46 -14.87 14.81
N ILE A 71 5.83 -14.97 15.98
CA ILE A 71 6.42 -14.67 17.29
C ILE A 71 6.18 -15.84 18.24
N THR A 72 7.26 -16.38 18.82
CA THR A 72 7.21 -17.54 19.73
C THR A 72 6.94 -17.10 21.18
N ILE A 73 5.75 -17.43 21.69
CA ILE A 73 5.36 -17.17 23.07
C ILE A 73 5.47 -18.46 23.89
N GLY A 74 6.02 -18.36 25.10
CA GLY A 74 6.18 -19.47 26.03
C GLY A 74 7.49 -20.26 25.91
N SER A 75 8.53 -19.70 25.28
CA SER A 75 9.83 -20.37 25.15
C SER A 75 10.65 -20.43 26.45
N GLY A 76 10.32 -19.58 27.44
CA GLY A 76 11.12 -19.40 28.65
C GLY A 76 12.39 -18.55 28.46
N GLU A 77 12.60 -17.97 27.27
CA GLU A 77 13.74 -17.10 26.99
C GLU A 77 13.61 -15.73 27.66
N SER A 78 14.73 -15.18 28.14
CA SER A 78 14.77 -13.85 28.73
C SER A 78 14.77 -12.74 27.67
N CYS A 79 14.06 -11.65 27.98
CA CYS A 79 13.93 -10.49 27.11
C CYS A 79 15.25 -9.69 27.09
N THR A 80 15.82 -9.44 25.90
CA THR A 80 17.15 -8.82 25.71
C THR A 80 17.17 -7.50 24.91
N ASP A 81 16.02 -7.06 24.37
CA ASP A 81 15.88 -5.76 23.70
C ASP A 81 15.91 -4.59 24.72
N PRO A 82 16.39 -3.39 24.37
CA PRO A 82 16.34 -2.22 25.27
C PRO A 82 14.95 -1.90 25.85
N CYS A 83 13.86 -2.25 25.15
CA CYS A 83 12.50 -2.08 25.64
C CYS A 83 12.10 -3.06 26.76
N CYS A 84 12.91 -4.08 27.06
CA CYS A 84 12.64 -4.98 28.19
C CYS A 84 12.80 -4.28 29.56
N GLN A 85 13.45 -3.11 29.60
CA GLN A 85 13.56 -2.23 30.77
C GLN A 85 12.69 -0.96 30.64
N PHE A 86 11.64 -1.00 29.81
CA PHE A 86 10.77 0.15 29.56
C PHE A 86 9.69 0.29 30.65
N GLU A 87 10.10 0.82 31.81
CA GLU A 87 9.20 1.14 32.91
C GLU A 87 8.34 2.38 32.58
N GLU A 88 7.06 2.14 32.29
CA GLU A 88 6.05 3.18 32.05
C GLU A 88 5.43 3.71 33.36
N VAL A 89 5.50 2.90 34.43
CA VAL A 89 5.03 3.17 35.80
C VAL A 89 6.01 2.48 36.77
N GLU A 90 6.31 3.08 37.92
CA GLU A 90 7.09 2.42 38.97
C GLU A 90 6.41 1.09 39.38
N GLY A 91 7.12 -0.03 39.26
CA GLY A 91 6.60 -1.36 39.56
C GLY A 91 5.85 -2.06 38.42
N ALA A 92 5.93 -1.56 37.17
CA ALA A 92 5.44 -2.31 36.01
C ALA A 92 6.15 -3.68 35.87
N PRO A 93 5.43 -4.77 35.56
CA PRO A 93 6.03 -6.10 35.47
C PRO A 93 6.95 -6.22 34.24
N GLN A 94 8.20 -6.69 34.45
CA GLN A 94 9.12 -6.92 33.34
C GLN A 94 8.65 -8.04 32.40
N PRO A 95 9.05 -8.03 31.12
CA PRO A 95 8.65 -9.07 30.17
C PRO A 95 9.16 -10.45 30.55
N ASP A 96 8.23 -11.40 30.63
CA ASP A 96 8.45 -12.77 31.11
C ASP A 96 7.80 -13.76 30.15
N ASN A 97 8.60 -14.39 29.28
CA ASN A 97 8.11 -15.35 28.28
C ASN A 97 7.88 -16.77 28.87
N ARG A 98 7.40 -16.84 30.12
CA ARG A 98 7.10 -18.08 30.87
C ARG A 98 6.36 -19.13 30.05
N GLN A 99 6.69 -20.40 30.29
CA GLN A 99 5.98 -21.52 29.67
C GLN A 99 4.47 -21.45 29.96
N LEU A 100 3.67 -21.66 28.91
CA LEU A 100 2.21 -21.68 29.01
C LEU A 100 1.73 -22.96 29.70
N SER A 101 0.74 -22.84 30.57
CA SER A 101 0.18 -23.97 31.31
C SER A 101 -0.53 -24.94 30.35
N PRO A 102 -0.31 -26.26 30.45
CA PRO A 102 -1.01 -27.26 29.63
C PRO A 102 -2.55 -27.19 29.74
N GLY A 103 -3.26 -27.52 28.66
CA GLY A 103 -4.73 -27.52 28.59
C GLY A 103 -5.42 -26.16 28.81
N SER A 104 -4.68 -25.06 28.82
CA SER A 104 -5.16 -23.72 29.20
C SER A 104 -5.32 -22.80 28.00
N ALA A 105 -6.31 -21.90 28.05
CA ALA A 105 -6.63 -20.98 26.97
C ALA A 105 -5.97 -19.60 27.18
N TYR A 106 -5.48 -19.01 26.09
CA TYR A 106 -4.82 -17.70 26.08
C TYR A 106 -5.27 -16.88 24.87
N THR A 107 -5.28 -15.55 25.03
CA THR A 107 -5.21 -14.60 23.91
C THR A 107 -4.04 -13.65 24.11
N ALA A 108 -3.76 -12.81 23.12
CA ALA A 108 -2.70 -11.82 23.15
C ALA A 108 -3.11 -10.54 22.41
N THR A 109 -2.42 -9.44 22.73
CA THR A 109 -2.48 -8.16 22.02
C THR A 109 -1.09 -7.55 21.94
N VAL A 110 -0.78 -6.80 20.88
CA VAL A 110 0.46 -6.01 20.82
C VAL A 110 0.13 -4.55 21.11
N ARG A 111 0.76 -4.00 22.13
CA ARG A 111 0.71 -2.57 22.47
C ARG A 111 1.93 -1.87 21.89
N ALA A 112 1.73 -0.68 21.32
CA ALA A 112 2.77 0.17 20.77
C ALA A 112 2.79 1.52 21.51
N TYR A 113 4.00 2.03 21.74
CA TYR A 113 4.30 3.23 22.53
C TYR A 113 4.99 4.29 21.69
N VAL A 114 4.72 5.56 21.94
CA VAL A 114 5.27 6.66 21.12
C VAL A 114 6.18 7.58 21.93
N SER A 115 7.40 7.76 21.44
CA SER A 115 8.42 8.57 22.12
C SER A 115 8.06 10.06 22.09
N GLY A 116 7.73 10.62 23.25
CA GLY A 116 7.39 12.03 23.41
C GLY A 116 8.55 12.95 23.01
N GLY A 117 8.33 13.79 22.00
CA GLY A 117 9.35 14.63 21.35
C GLY A 117 9.90 15.82 22.16
N ASN A 118 10.34 15.63 23.41
CA ASN A 118 11.28 16.54 24.08
C ASN A 118 11.89 15.96 25.36
N ARG A 119 13.22 16.08 25.53
CA ARG A 119 14.02 15.53 26.66
C ARG A 119 13.74 16.14 28.06
N ARG A 120 12.65 16.88 28.26
CA ARG A 120 12.35 17.62 29.52
C ARG A 120 10.98 17.34 30.16
N LYS A 121 10.15 16.45 29.62
CA LYS A 121 8.91 15.99 30.28
C LYS A 121 8.88 14.46 30.34
N ARG A 122 9.33 13.89 31.47
CA ARG A 122 9.48 12.43 31.69
C ARG A 122 8.51 11.87 32.74
N ALA A 123 7.41 12.59 33.02
CA ALA A 123 6.46 12.29 34.10
C ALA A 123 4.99 12.58 33.71
N ALA A 124 4.68 12.50 32.42
CA ALA A 124 3.31 12.56 31.89
C ALA A 124 3.20 11.50 30.79
N SER A 125 2.06 10.80 30.75
CA SER A 125 1.81 9.59 29.93
C SER A 125 2.25 9.73 28.48
N GLN A 126 3.05 8.78 27.98
CA GLN A 126 3.26 8.61 26.54
C GLN A 126 1.97 8.10 25.89
N ALA A 127 1.78 8.39 24.61
CA ALA A 127 0.65 7.84 23.86
C ALA A 127 0.89 6.34 23.61
N GLN A 128 -0.03 5.51 24.10
CA GLN A 128 -0.05 4.06 23.90
C GLN A 128 -1.30 3.65 23.12
N LYS A 129 -1.21 2.59 22.32
CA LYS A 129 -2.35 1.98 21.61
C LYS A 129 -2.12 0.50 21.39
N SER A 130 -3.17 -0.30 21.53
CA SER A 130 -3.14 -1.76 21.38
C SER A 130 -3.82 -2.24 20.10
N SER A 131 -3.39 -3.42 19.61
CA SER A 131 -4.17 -4.18 18.64
C SER A 131 -5.48 -4.71 19.24
N ALA A 132 -6.37 -5.25 18.41
CA ALA A 132 -7.41 -6.13 18.92
C ALA A 132 -6.79 -7.36 19.61
N TYR A 133 -7.53 -8.00 20.53
CA TYR A 133 -7.20 -9.35 21.00
C TYR A 133 -7.24 -10.34 19.82
N ILE A 134 -6.26 -11.24 19.73
CA ILE A 134 -6.27 -12.31 18.73
C ILE A 134 -7.33 -13.38 19.06
N THR A 135 -7.66 -14.21 18.07
CA THR A 135 -8.40 -15.46 18.27
C THR A 135 -7.74 -16.29 19.39
N PRO A 136 -8.48 -16.73 20.42
CA PRO A 136 -7.92 -17.53 21.50
C PRO A 136 -7.29 -18.85 21.03
N VAL A 137 -6.24 -19.27 21.72
CA VAL A 137 -5.49 -20.51 21.47
C VAL A 137 -5.43 -21.31 22.78
N THR A 138 -5.67 -22.62 22.69
CA THR A 138 -5.57 -23.54 23.84
C THR A 138 -4.35 -24.43 23.70
N THR A 139 -3.56 -24.56 24.77
CA THR A 139 -2.40 -25.46 24.81
C THR A 139 -2.82 -26.93 24.90
N SER A 140 -1.96 -27.85 24.46
CA SER A 140 -2.17 -29.28 24.64
C SER A 140 -2.14 -29.67 26.13
N SER A 141 -3.00 -30.60 26.55
CA SER A 141 -3.03 -31.16 27.90
C SER A 141 -2.06 -32.33 28.03
N ILE A 142 -1.23 -32.35 29.09
CA ILE A 142 -0.35 -33.48 29.42
C ILE A 142 -1.04 -34.33 30.48
N SER A 143 -1.27 -35.61 30.21
CA SER A 143 -1.87 -36.57 31.14
C SER A 143 -0.80 -37.47 31.78
N GLY A 144 -0.52 -37.25 33.07
CA GLY A 144 0.40 -38.07 33.87
C GLY A 144 0.18 -37.81 35.36
N ASN A 145 0.18 -38.88 36.17
CA ASN A 145 -0.23 -38.83 37.58
C ASN A 145 0.95 -38.47 38.52
N PRO A 146 0.71 -37.80 39.67
CA PRO A 146 1.75 -37.49 40.64
C PRO A 146 1.96 -38.62 41.66
N ASP A 147 3.23 -38.95 41.95
CA ASP A 147 3.81 -39.06 43.32
C ASP A 147 5.15 -39.82 43.31
N GLN A 148 6.25 -39.09 43.56
CA GLN A 148 7.22 -39.36 44.65
C GLN A 148 8.37 -38.33 44.62
N GLY A 149 8.91 -38.02 45.80
CA GLY A 149 9.81 -36.88 46.00
C GLY A 149 11.28 -37.14 45.64
N SER A 150 11.85 -36.18 44.91
CA SER A 150 13.27 -35.77 44.90
C SER A 150 14.37 -36.77 45.30
N SER A 151 15.13 -37.25 44.31
CA SER A 151 16.58 -37.44 44.47
C SER A 151 17.30 -37.14 43.14
N VAL A 152 18.15 -36.11 43.14
CA VAL A 152 18.77 -35.56 41.91
C VAL A 152 19.95 -36.41 41.40
N GLY A 153 20.42 -37.40 42.18
CA GLY A 153 21.64 -38.17 41.86
C GLY A 153 21.52 -39.18 40.71
N GLY A 154 20.34 -39.73 40.43
CA GLY A 154 20.20 -40.88 39.53
C GLY A 154 20.28 -40.56 38.02
N ILE A 155 19.72 -39.42 37.60
CA ILE A 155 19.46 -39.14 36.18
C ILE A 155 20.75 -38.90 35.38
N VAL A 156 21.76 -38.26 35.98
CA VAL A 156 23.06 -38.00 35.32
C VAL A 156 23.77 -39.31 34.99
N GLY A 157 23.76 -40.28 35.91
CA GLY A 157 24.32 -41.62 35.67
C GLY A 157 23.56 -42.40 34.60
N GLY A 158 22.22 -42.34 34.62
CA GLY A 158 21.37 -43.01 33.63
C GLY A 158 21.59 -42.47 32.21
N ILE A 159 21.63 -41.15 32.03
CA ILE A 159 21.86 -40.53 30.72
C ILE A 159 23.27 -40.85 30.20
N LEU A 160 24.31 -40.78 31.04
CA LEU A 160 25.67 -41.16 30.63
C LEU A 160 25.76 -42.64 30.24
N ALA A 161 25.10 -43.54 30.96
CA ALA A 161 25.05 -44.96 30.60
C ALA A 161 24.33 -45.20 29.27
N VAL A 162 23.19 -44.56 29.02
CA VAL A 162 22.45 -44.68 27.76
C VAL A 162 23.24 -44.08 26.58
N VAL A 163 23.88 -42.92 26.76
CA VAL A 163 24.76 -42.33 25.73
C VAL A 163 25.98 -43.21 25.47
N ALA A 164 26.57 -43.82 26.50
CA ALA A 164 27.68 -44.77 26.34
C ALA A 164 27.24 -46.04 25.58
N VAL A 165 26.07 -46.60 25.88
CA VAL A 165 25.53 -47.77 25.16
C VAL A 165 25.18 -47.42 23.71
N ILE A 166 24.55 -46.27 23.45
CA ILE A 166 24.22 -45.84 22.07
C ILE A 166 25.48 -45.55 21.26
N SER A 167 26.48 -44.88 21.82
CA SER A 167 27.76 -44.61 21.13
C SER A 167 28.59 -45.89 20.94
N ALA A 168 28.62 -46.81 21.90
CA ALA A 168 29.22 -48.13 21.73
C ALA A 168 28.52 -48.95 20.64
N ALA A 169 27.18 -48.93 20.60
CA ALA A 169 26.39 -49.59 19.54
C ALA A 169 26.62 -48.94 18.17
N ALA A 170 26.73 -47.61 18.09
CA ALA A 170 27.05 -46.91 16.85
C ALA A 170 28.48 -47.22 16.36
N VAL A 171 29.46 -47.25 17.25
CA VAL A 171 30.84 -47.66 16.94
C VAL A 171 30.88 -49.12 16.50
N ALA A 172 30.16 -50.02 17.20
CA ALA A 172 30.04 -51.42 16.78
C ALA A 172 29.38 -51.56 15.40
N LEU A 173 28.34 -50.77 15.08
CA LEU A 173 27.69 -50.77 13.77
C LEU A 173 28.62 -50.24 12.66
N VAL A 174 29.42 -49.21 12.94
CA VAL A 174 30.43 -48.66 12.02
C VAL A 174 31.56 -49.66 11.80
N LEU A 175 32.07 -50.30 12.86
CA LEU A 175 33.08 -51.35 12.75
C LEU A 175 32.54 -52.58 12.00
N TYR A 176 31.31 -53.01 12.26
CA TYR A 176 30.64 -54.09 11.55
C TYR A 176 30.48 -53.78 10.05
N ARG A 177 30.02 -52.58 9.70
CA ARG A 177 29.92 -52.13 8.30
C ARG A 177 31.29 -52.04 7.62
N ARG A 178 32.34 -51.58 8.31
CA ARG A 178 33.72 -51.59 7.77
C ARG A 178 34.30 -53.02 7.64
N HIS A 179 33.85 -53.96 8.46
CA HIS A 179 34.25 -55.38 8.37
C HIS A 179 33.50 -56.12 7.24
N GLN A 180 32.22 -55.80 6.97
CA GLN A 180 31.53 -56.29 5.78
C GLN A 180 32.13 -55.72 4.49
N ALA A 181 32.41 -54.42 4.43
CA ALA A 181 33.06 -53.77 3.29
C ALA A 181 34.52 -54.23 3.04
N ALA A 182 35.09 -55.08 3.91
CA ALA A 182 36.40 -55.70 3.76
C ALA A 182 36.32 -57.20 3.40
N LYS A 183 35.17 -57.67 2.90
CA LYS A 183 34.91 -59.07 2.53
C LYS A 183 34.26 -59.26 1.15
N GLU A 184 34.20 -58.22 0.32
CA GLU A 184 33.48 -58.25 -0.96
C GLU A 184 34.40 -58.14 -2.21
N ASP A 185 35.70 -58.42 -2.02
CA ASP A 185 36.69 -58.65 -3.09
C ASP A 185 37.14 -60.13 -3.06
N ASP A 186 36.33 -61.06 -3.62
CA ASP A 186 36.83 -62.37 -4.14
C ASP A 186 35.75 -63.17 -4.94
N LEU A 187 36.14 -63.66 -6.13
CA LEU A 187 35.67 -64.88 -6.84
C LEU A 187 34.23 -65.06 -7.42
N VAL A 188 34.02 -64.51 -8.63
CA VAL A 188 33.51 -65.14 -9.90
C VAL A 188 32.32 -66.18 -9.90
N PRO A 189 31.19 -65.92 -10.62
CA PRO A 189 30.01 -66.85 -10.79
C PRO A 189 29.73 -67.38 -12.23
N PRO A 190 29.07 -68.55 -12.39
CA PRO A 190 27.91 -68.74 -13.33
C PRO A 190 26.89 -69.85 -12.83
N PRO A 191 25.89 -70.41 -13.59
CA PRO A 191 25.27 -70.09 -14.90
C PRO A 191 23.70 -69.94 -14.92
N LEU A 192 23.11 -69.92 -16.13
CA LEU A 192 21.72 -69.60 -16.58
C LEU A 192 20.79 -70.85 -16.82
N PRO A 193 19.51 -70.78 -17.35
CA PRO A 193 18.41 -69.77 -17.40
C PRO A 193 17.06 -70.37 -16.82
N PRO A 194 15.87 -70.59 -17.49
CA PRO A 194 15.04 -69.83 -18.47
C PRO A 194 13.46 -69.76 -18.25
N ARG A 195 12.86 -68.56 -18.45
CA ARG A 195 11.72 -68.21 -19.39
C ARG A 195 10.30 -68.88 -19.35
N TRP A 196 9.22 -68.05 -19.32
CA TRP A 196 8.05 -67.94 -20.28
C TRP A 196 6.69 -67.45 -19.65
N HIS A 197 5.94 -66.58 -20.39
CA HIS A 197 4.46 -66.30 -20.52
C HIS A 197 3.42 -66.45 -19.36
N ALA A 198 2.14 -65.99 -19.44
CA ALA A 198 1.41 -64.81 -19.97
C ALA A 198 -0.14 -65.05 -19.81
N GLY A 199 -1.02 -64.02 -19.74
CA GLY A 199 -2.49 -64.18 -19.84
C GLY A 199 -3.39 -63.23 -19.00
N GLU A 200 -4.67 -63.11 -19.38
CA GLU A 200 -5.68 -62.14 -18.88
C GLU A 200 -6.98 -62.88 -18.35
N GLU A 201 -8.29 -62.50 -18.38
CA GLU A 201 -9.16 -61.52 -19.10
C GLU A 201 -10.47 -61.16 -18.30
N GLU A 202 -10.91 -59.89 -18.43
CA GLU A 202 -12.30 -59.31 -18.55
C GLU A 202 -13.53 -59.43 -17.55
N LEU A 203 -14.25 -58.27 -17.48
CA LEU A 203 -15.69 -57.87 -17.33
C LEU A 203 -16.79 -58.49 -16.39
N GLY A 204 -17.65 -57.59 -15.85
CA GLY A 204 -19.11 -57.77 -15.55
C GLY A 204 -19.55 -58.13 -14.10
N GLY A 205 -20.75 -57.84 -13.56
CA GLY A 205 -21.87 -56.93 -13.96
C GLY A 205 -23.24 -57.14 -13.21
N ALA A 206 -23.84 -56.08 -12.62
CA ALA A 206 -25.28 -55.77 -12.37
C ALA A 206 -26.24 -56.49 -11.32
N VAL A 207 -26.79 -55.68 -10.37
CA VAL A 207 -28.23 -55.44 -9.95
C VAL A 207 -29.14 -56.45 -9.15
N GLY A 208 -29.65 -55.98 -7.97
CA GLY A 208 -31.07 -56.07 -7.45
C GLY A 208 -31.54 -57.29 -6.60
N PRO A 209 -32.79 -57.34 -6.01
CA PRO A 209 -33.82 -56.29 -5.76
C PRO A 209 -34.68 -56.40 -4.41
N ALA A 210 -35.76 -55.58 -4.26
CA ALA A 210 -36.94 -55.63 -3.29
C ALA A 210 -36.70 -55.25 -1.78
N THR A 211 -37.66 -55.01 -0.84
CA THR A 211 -39.18 -54.92 -0.68
C THR A 211 -39.59 -53.66 0.18
N LEU A 212 -40.82 -53.07 0.28
CA LEU A 212 -42.26 -53.38 0.64
C LEU A 212 -42.59 -53.62 2.16
N ASP A 213 -43.70 -53.20 2.83
CA ASP A 213 -44.76 -52.12 2.72
C ASP A 213 -45.73 -52.02 3.99
N ASP A 214 -46.67 -51.03 4.04
CA ASP A 214 -47.95 -50.81 4.83
C ASP A 214 -48.01 -50.66 6.41
N GLU A 215 -48.99 -49.99 7.11
CA GLU A 215 -50.20 -49.13 6.82
C GLU A 215 -50.53 -48.12 8.01
N ALA A 216 -51.58 -47.25 7.97
CA ALA A 216 -51.93 -46.26 9.05
C ALA A 216 -53.38 -45.68 9.06
N PRO A 217 -53.94 -45.11 10.19
CA PRO A 217 -54.46 -43.70 10.17
C PRO A 217 -54.63 -42.87 11.52
N VAL A 218 -54.21 -41.57 11.51
CA VAL A 218 -54.97 -40.27 11.77
C VAL A 218 -55.91 -40.09 13.02
N PRO A 219 -56.12 -38.89 13.70
CA PRO A 219 -55.76 -37.45 13.43
C PRO A 219 -55.23 -36.51 14.59
N LYS A 220 -54.41 -35.49 14.23
CA LYS A 220 -54.38 -34.00 14.56
C LYS A 220 -54.66 -33.44 15.99
N PRO A 221 -54.14 -32.24 16.41
CA PRO A 221 -53.67 -31.09 15.60
C PRO A 221 -52.21 -30.60 15.84
N LYS A 222 -51.86 -29.41 15.30
CA LYS A 222 -50.48 -28.90 15.08
C LYS A 222 -50.02 -27.86 16.14
N PRO A 223 -48.73 -27.47 16.14
CA PRO A 223 -48.39 -26.20 15.48
C PRO A 223 -47.08 -26.15 14.64
N LEU A 224 -47.06 -25.20 13.69
CA LEU A 224 -45.92 -24.58 12.98
C LEU A 224 -45.02 -25.43 12.05
N LEU A 225 -44.50 -24.78 11.01
CA LEU A 225 -43.71 -25.41 9.93
C LEU A 225 -42.21 -25.36 10.22
N SER A 226 -41.53 -26.50 10.06
CA SER A 226 -40.08 -26.52 9.85
C SER A 226 -39.75 -26.10 8.40
N MET A 227 -39.20 -24.90 8.21
CA MET A 227 -38.58 -24.55 6.94
C MET A 227 -37.38 -25.49 6.72
N LYS A 228 -37.44 -26.32 5.66
CA LYS A 228 -36.36 -27.21 5.27
C LYS A 228 -35.07 -26.40 5.13
N ARG A 229 -34.05 -26.72 5.94
CA ARG A 229 -32.67 -26.23 5.75
C ARG A 229 -32.29 -26.45 4.29
N ARG A 230 -32.14 -25.36 3.51
CA ARG A 230 -31.41 -25.42 2.23
C ARG A 230 -30.05 -26.01 2.56
N LYS A 231 -29.69 -27.16 1.98
CA LYS A 231 -28.32 -27.67 2.06
C LYS A 231 -27.43 -26.54 1.55
N PHE A 232 -26.56 -26.01 2.41
CA PHE A 232 -25.56 -25.05 1.96
C PHE A 232 -24.72 -25.77 0.91
N SER A 233 -24.61 -25.19 -0.29
CA SER A 233 -23.72 -25.73 -1.31
C SER A 233 -22.34 -25.89 -0.69
N SER A 234 -21.63 -26.96 -1.07
CA SER A 234 -20.20 -27.06 -0.81
C SER A 234 -19.51 -25.76 -1.24
N LYS A 235 -18.50 -25.33 -0.48
CA LYS A 235 -17.65 -24.20 -0.85
C LYS A 235 -17.12 -24.48 -2.26
N LYS A 236 -17.55 -23.71 -3.26
CA LYS A 236 -16.82 -23.64 -4.52
C LYS A 236 -15.45 -23.07 -4.17
N THR A 237 -14.40 -23.87 -4.33
CA THR A 237 -13.06 -23.34 -4.55
C THR A 237 -13.13 -22.37 -5.72
N LEU A 238 -12.54 -21.18 -5.56
CA LEU A 238 -12.52 -20.18 -6.62
C LEU A 238 -11.54 -20.67 -7.69
N ASP A 239 -12.01 -20.86 -8.92
CA ASP A 239 -11.12 -21.18 -10.04
C ASP A 239 -10.53 -19.87 -10.58
N PHE A 240 -9.29 -19.58 -10.19
CA PHE A 240 -8.58 -18.36 -10.59
C PHE A 240 -8.25 -18.33 -12.09
N ARG A 241 -8.38 -19.45 -12.82
CA ARG A 241 -8.12 -19.55 -14.27
C ARG A 241 -9.24 -18.97 -15.16
N GLN A 242 -10.32 -18.46 -14.58
CA GLN A 242 -11.43 -17.89 -15.34
C GLN A 242 -11.21 -16.38 -15.55
N PRO A 243 -11.14 -15.89 -16.80
CA PRO A 243 -11.08 -14.46 -17.09
C PRO A 243 -12.25 -13.71 -16.45
N ILE A 244 -11.95 -12.56 -15.84
CA ILE A 244 -12.91 -11.70 -15.14
C ILE A 244 -13.51 -10.71 -16.13
N PRO A 245 -14.82 -10.76 -16.43
CA PRO A 245 -15.49 -9.71 -17.19
C PRO A 245 -15.35 -8.36 -16.48
N ILE A 246 -15.12 -7.28 -17.23
CA ILE A 246 -14.76 -5.97 -16.66
C ILE A 246 -15.84 -5.42 -15.71
N GLU A 247 -17.11 -5.65 -16.06
CA GLU A 247 -18.33 -5.45 -15.25
C GLU A 247 -18.27 -6.03 -13.81
N LYS A 248 -17.37 -6.99 -13.57
CA LYS A 248 -17.19 -7.68 -12.28
C LYS A 248 -15.86 -7.36 -11.61
N LEU A 249 -14.96 -6.60 -12.25
CA LEU A 249 -13.60 -6.37 -11.75
C LEU A 249 -13.58 -5.71 -10.38
N GLU A 250 -14.43 -4.69 -10.15
CA GLU A 250 -14.55 -4.03 -8.84
C GLU A 250 -15.00 -5.02 -7.75
N ARG A 251 -16.00 -5.86 -8.06
CA ARG A 251 -16.53 -6.86 -7.13
C ARG A 251 -15.51 -7.96 -6.82
N GLU A 252 -14.83 -8.48 -7.82
CA GLU A 252 -13.79 -9.50 -7.66
C GLU A 252 -12.57 -8.94 -6.93
N PHE A 253 -12.17 -7.70 -7.22
CA PHE A 253 -11.13 -7.00 -6.48
C PHE A 253 -11.49 -6.86 -4.99
N ASN A 254 -12.67 -6.31 -4.68
CA ASN A 254 -13.12 -6.13 -3.30
C ASN A 254 -13.29 -7.47 -2.56
N LEU A 255 -13.71 -8.53 -3.24
CA LEU A 255 -13.74 -9.88 -2.68
C LEU A 255 -12.34 -10.42 -2.36
N ARG A 256 -11.36 -10.20 -3.25
CA ARG A 256 -10.00 -10.73 -3.12
C ARG A 256 -9.12 -9.94 -2.14
N HIS A 257 -9.39 -8.63 -2.01
CA HIS A 257 -8.73 -7.70 -1.10
C HIS A 257 -9.21 -7.85 0.36
N ALA A 258 -10.41 -8.39 0.57
CA ALA A 258 -10.96 -8.63 1.89
C ALA A 258 -10.12 -9.60 2.73
N ASN A 259 -10.18 -9.41 4.06
CA ASN A 259 -9.45 -10.20 5.07
C ASN A 259 -7.92 -10.16 4.86
N ASP A 260 -7.34 -8.97 4.72
CA ASP A 260 -5.89 -8.74 4.62
C ASP A 260 -5.26 -9.46 3.41
N ASP A 261 -5.80 -9.19 2.20
CA ASP A 261 -5.37 -9.80 0.94
C ASP A 261 -5.33 -11.35 0.95
N GLN A 262 -6.12 -12.03 1.80
CA GLN A 262 -6.07 -13.49 1.97
C GLN A 262 -6.31 -14.25 0.66
N LEU A 263 -7.30 -13.83 -0.13
CA LEU A 263 -7.64 -14.49 -1.39
C LEU A 263 -6.63 -14.15 -2.50
N PHE A 264 -6.18 -12.90 -2.60
CA PHE A 264 -5.05 -12.56 -3.49
C PHE A 264 -3.76 -13.31 -3.13
N THR A 265 -3.52 -13.57 -1.85
CA THR A 265 -2.38 -14.35 -1.37
C THR A 265 -2.51 -15.84 -1.73
N GLN A 266 -3.72 -16.40 -1.72
CA GLN A 266 -3.98 -17.77 -2.19
C GLN A 266 -3.82 -17.87 -3.71
N GLU A 267 -4.39 -16.92 -4.45
CA GLU A 267 -4.27 -16.81 -5.91
C GLU A 267 -2.80 -16.71 -6.34
N TYR A 268 -2.05 -15.75 -5.79
CA TYR A 268 -0.62 -15.56 -6.08
C TYR A 268 0.23 -16.80 -5.73
N LYS A 269 -0.08 -17.50 -4.63
CA LYS A 269 0.59 -18.76 -4.26
C LYS A 269 0.20 -19.95 -5.15
N SER A 270 -0.85 -19.84 -5.95
CA SER A 270 -1.29 -20.88 -6.90
C SER A 270 -0.78 -20.67 -8.34
N LEU A 271 -0.08 -19.56 -8.61
CA LEU A 271 0.67 -19.38 -9.86
C LEU A 271 1.74 -20.49 -10.03
N PRO A 272 2.13 -20.83 -11.27
CA PRO A 272 3.18 -21.82 -11.53
C PRO A 272 4.46 -21.57 -10.72
N ALA A 273 4.98 -22.66 -10.15
CA ALA A 273 6.30 -22.72 -9.56
C ALA A 273 7.38 -22.67 -10.67
N PRO A 274 8.61 -22.22 -10.35
CA PRO A 274 9.74 -22.33 -11.26
C PRO A 274 9.97 -23.78 -11.73
N PHE A 275 10.23 -23.97 -13.03
CA PHE A 275 10.73 -25.23 -13.58
C PHE A 275 12.11 -25.60 -13.03
N GLY A 276 12.49 -26.88 -13.19
CA GLY A 276 13.77 -27.42 -12.74
C GLY A 276 14.96 -27.02 -13.61
N ARG A 277 16.09 -27.70 -13.39
CA ARG A 277 17.38 -27.37 -14.01
C ARG A 277 17.40 -27.67 -15.50
N GLU A 278 16.69 -28.72 -15.89
CA GLU A 278 16.50 -29.26 -17.24
C GLU A 278 15.72 -28.35 -18.21
N HIS A 279 15.23 -27.20 -17.73
CA HIS A 279 14.60 -26.16 -18.56
C HIS A 279 15.49 -24.90 -18.72
N ALA A 280 16.72 -24.93 -18.22
CA ALA A 280 17.59 -23.75 -18.09
C ALA A 280 19.09 -24.08 -18.26
N GLU A 281 19.44 -25.00 -19.16
CA GLU A 281 20.81 -25.46 -19.40
C GLU A 281 21.77 -24.30 -19.71
N ALA A 282 21.35 -23.32 -20.52
CA ALA A 282 22.19 -22.17 -20.86
C ALA A 282 22.44 -21.25 -19.66
N TYR A 283 21.43 -21.04 -18.80
CA TYR A 283 21.57 -20.28 -17.56
C TYR A 283 22.47 -20.99 -16.53
N TYR A 284 22.44 -22.32 -16.50
CA TYR A 284 23.24 -23.16 -15.59
C TYR A 284 24.63 -23.55 -16.11
N ASN A 285 25.01 -23.15 -17.33
CA ASN A 285 26.37 -23.28 -17.84
C ASN A 285 27.33 -22.38 -17.03
N GLN A 286 28.46 -22.94 -16.60
CA GLN A 286 29.48 -22.26 -15.80
C GLN A 286 30.09 -21.04 -16.51
N GLU A 287 30.20 -21.06 -17.84
CA GLU A 287 30.67 -19.92 -18.66
C GLU A 287 29.77 -18.68 -18.52
N ASN A 288 28.46 -18.92 -18.37
CA ASN A 288 27.43 -17.88 -18.35
C ASN A 288 27.18 -17.32 -16.94
N ALA A 289 27.71 -17.97 -15.89
CA ALA A 289 27.45 -17.62 -14.50
C ALA A 289 27.87 -16.18 -14.12
N SER A 290 28.88 -15.63 -14.79
CA SER A 290 29.35 -14.23 -14.61
C SER A 290 28.42 -13.18 -15.25
N ARG A 291 27.52 -13.59 -16.15
CA ARG A 291 26.54 -12.72 -16.80
C ARG A 291 25.19 -12.70 -16.08
N ASN A 292 25.02 -13.48 -15.00
CA ASN A 292 23.78 -13.57 -14.24
C ASN A 292 23.83 -12.70 -12.96
N ARG A 293 23.05 -11.59 -12.92
CA ARG A 293 23.02 -10.67 -11.76
C ARG A 293 22.51 -11.33 -10.47
N PHE A 294 21.65 -12.34 -10.57
CA PHE A 294 21.03 -13.00 -9.41
C PHE A 294 20.97 -14.52 -9.61
N LYS A 295 21.56 -15.30 -8.71
CA LYS A 295 21.62 -16.78 -8.80
C LYS A 295 20.27 -17.50 -8.66
N ASN A 296 19.21 -16.78 -8.27
CA ASN A 296 17.86 -17.30 -8.03
C ASN A 296 16.82 -16.78 -9.06
N ILE A 297 17.28 -16.14 -10.14
CA ILE A 297 16.42 -15.63 -11.20
C ILE A 297 16.81 -16.36 -12.49
N ILE A 298 16.04 -17.39 -12.84
CA ILE A 298 16.32 -18.29 -13.95
C ILE A 298 15.67 -17.73 -15.23
N ALA A 299 16.43 -17.67 -16.32
CA ALA A 299 15.90 -17.62 -17.68
C ALA A 299 15.81 -19.05 -18.21
N TYR A 300 14.67 -19.40 -18.80
CA TYR A 300 14.44 -20.73 -19.37
C TYR A 300 14.82 -20.76 -20.85
N ASP A 301 15.34 -21.88 -21.33
CA ASP A 301 15.90 -22.00 -22.69
C ASP A 301 14.82 -21.84 -23.77
N ASN A 302 13.58 -22.28 -23.49
CA ASN A 302 12.42 -22.14 -24.36
C ASN A 302 12.07 -20.67 -24.70
N GLY A 303 12.35 -19.75 -23.79
CA GLY A 303 12.09 -18.32 -23.92
C GLY A 303 13.37 -17.49 -24.10
N LEU A 304 14.56 -18.10 -24.12
CA LEU A 304 15.83 -17.39 -24.06
C LEU A 304 16.06 -16.49 -25.30
N VAL A 305 16.62 -15.31 -25.06
CA VAL A 305 17.18 -14.49 -26.15
C VAL A 305 18.62 -14.92 -26.42
N THR A 306 18.82 -15.69 -27.48
CA THR A 306 20.15 -16.08 -27.97
C THR A 306 20.75 -14.98 -28.82
N LEU A 307 22.03 -14.68 -28.61
CA LEU A 307 22.86 -13.81 -29.45
C LEU A 307 23.69 -14.64 -30.42
N THR A 308 24.13 -14.02 -31.51
CA THR A 308 25.08 -14.62 -32.46
C THR A 308 26.39 -14.95 -31.73
N PRO A 309 26.85 -16.22 -31.70
CA PRO A 309 28.11 -16.58 -31.06
C PRO A 309 29.30 -15.90 -31.75
N ILE A 310 30.27 -15.49 -30.94
CA ILE A 310 31.53 -14.87 -31.37
C ILE A 310 32.61 -15.95 -31.32
N GLU A 311 33.39 -16.10 -32.39
CA GLU A 311 34.46 -17.09 -32.46
C GLU A 311 35.52 -16.85 -31.38
N GLY A 312 36.07 -17.93 -30.81
CA GLY A 312 37.06 -17.86 -29.72
C GLY A 312 36.53 -17.38 -28.36
N VAL A 313 35.26 -16.94 -28.24
CA VAL A 313 34.69 -16.42 -26.97
C VAL A 313 33.60 -17.37 -26.43
N PRO A 314 33.90 -18.21 -25.42
CA PRO A 314 32.92 -19.10 -24.81
C PRO A 314 31.73 -18.38 -24.17
N GLY A 315 30.59 -19.06 -24.09
CA GLY A 315 29.30 -18.50 -23.68
C GLY A 315 28.76 -17.32 -24.52
N SER A 316 29.47 -16.80 -25.54
CA SER A 316 29.16 -15.54 -26.25
C SER A 316 27.74 -15.41 -26.84
N GLY A 317 27.05 -16.53 -27.10
CA GLY A 317 25.63 -16.53 -27.51
C GLY A 317 24.60 -16.30 -26.39
N TYR A 318 25.01 -16.20 -25.11
CA TYR A 318 24.09 -16.05 -23.98
C TYR A 318 23.96 -14.60 -23.48
N ILE A 319 22.71 -14.15 -23.32
CA ILE A 319 22.33 -13.01 -22.47
C ILE A 319 21.17 -13.39 -21.54
N HIS A 320 21.14 -12.86 -20.32
CA HIS A 320 20.10 -13.16 -19.33
C HIS A 320 18.78 -12.39 -19.58
N ALA A 321 18.18 -12.61 -20.75
CA ALA A 321 16.92 -12.02 -21.21
C ALA A 321 16.00 -13.10 -21.82
N SER A 322 14.69 -12.87 -21.78
CA SER A 322 13.70 -13.83 -22.29
C SER A 322 12.61 -13.15 -23.11
N TYR A 323 12.23 -13.74 -24.25
CA TYR A 323 11.04 -13.35 -24.99
C TYR A 323 9.76 -13.61 -24.16
N ILE A 324 8.89 -12.61 -24.13
CA ILE A 324 7.59 -12.64 -23.45
C ILE A 324 6.53 -12.17 -24.44
N ASP A 325 5.42 -12.88 -24.50
CA ASP A 325 4.30 -12.54 -25.37
C ASP A 325 3.51 -11.35 -24.84
N GLY A 326 2.93 -10.58 -25.75
CA GLY A 326 1.85 -9.66 -25.46
C GLY A 326 0.50 -10.37 -25.52
N TYR A 327 -0.57 -9.64 -25.23
CA TYR A 327 -1.92 -10.12 -25.51
C TYR A 327 -2.10 -10.28 -27.03
N LYS A 328 -2.33 -11.52 -27.50
CA LYS A 328 -2.43 -11.92 -28.92
C LYS A 328 -1.18 -11.66 -29.78
N GLU A 329 -0.05 -11.29 -29.18
CA GLU A 329 1.15 -10.85 -29.90
C GLU A 329 2.38 -11.65 -29.45
N GLU A 330 2.72 -12.72 -30.16
CA GLU A 330 3.92 -13.52 -29.89
C GLU A 330 5.18 -12.65 -29.86
N ARG A 331 6.01 -12.85 -28.81
CA ARG A 331 7.30 -12.17 -28.61
C ARG A 331 7.25 -10.63 -28.65
N LYS A 332 6.12 -10.01 -28.29
CA LYS A 332 5.98 -8.53 -28.17
C LYS A 332 7.07 -7.90 -27.28
N TYR A 333 7.55 -8.62 -26.28
CA TYR A 333 8.53 -8.14 -25.31
C TYR A 333 9.80 -8.99 -25.22
N ILE A 334 10.87 -8.36 -24.77
CA ILE A 334 12.02 -9.02 -24.16
C ILE A 334 12.10 -8.59 -22.69
N ALA A 335 11.92 -9.51 -21.75
CA ALA A 335 12.14 -9.29 -20.33
C ALA A 335 13.62 -9.55 -19.99
N ALA A 336 14.39 -8.47 -19.81
CA ALA A 336 15.84 -8.53 -19.55
C ALA A 336 16.20 -8.16 -18.10
N GLN A 337 17.31 -8.69 -17.58
CA GLN A 337 17.94 -8.13 -16.37
C GLN A 337 18.46 -6.70 -16.64
N GLY A 338 18.66 -5.91 -15.60
CA GLY A 338 19.37 -4.63 -15.73
C GLY A 338 20.86 -4.85 -15.96
N PRO A 339 21.46 -4.36 -17.06
CA PRO A 339 22.85 -4.60 -17.41
C PRO A 339 23.81 -4.43 -16.24
N MET A 340 24.75 -5.35 -16.10
CA MET A 340 25.95 -5.24 -15.28
C MET A 340 27.10 -4.70 -16.13
N ASP A 341 28.14 -4.15 -15.50
CA ASP A 341 29.24 -3.49 -16.22
C ASP A 341 29.92 -4.41 -17.25
N ASN A 342 30.00 -5.71 -16.97
CA ASN A 342 30.54 -6.77 -17.84
C ASN A 342 29.52 -7.36 -18.84
N THR A 343 28.36 -6.73 -19.04
CA THR A 343 27.26 -7.20 -19.91
C THR A 343 26.57 -6.07 -20.68
N ILE A 344 27.12 -4.85 -20.65
CA ILE A 344 26.54 -3.71 -21.39
C ILE A 344 26.66 -3.93 -22.90
N ASP A 345 27.79 -4.49 -23.36
CA ASP A 345 28.05 -4.77 -24.76
C ASP A 345 27.13 -5.88 -25.30
N ASP A 346 26.91 -6.95 -24.51
CA ASP A 346 25.90 -7.97 -24.80
C ASP A 346 24.49 -7.37 -24.90
N PHE A 347 24.15 -6.40 -24.04
CA PHE A 347 22.83 -5.76 -24.04
C PHE A 347 22.61 -4.88 -25.28
N TRP A 348 23.63 -4.14 -25.73
CA TRP A 348 23.57 -3.42 -27.00
C TRP A 348 23.56 -4.35 -28.21
N ARG A 349 24.33 -5.45 -28.15
CA ARG A 349 24.30 -6.52 -29.16
C ARG A 349 22.92 -7.16 -29.26
N MET A 350 22.25 -7.44 -28.14
CA MET A 350 20.85 -7.87 -28.10
C MET A 350 19.92 -6.87 -28.76
N ILE A 351 20.00 -5.58 -28.43
CA ILE A 351 19.17 -4.54 -29.05
C ILE A 351 19.44 -4.44 -30.56
N TRP A 352 20.69 -4.58 -30.98
CA TRP A 352 21.04 -4.56 -32.40
C TRP A 352 20.46 -5.76 -33.15
N GLU A 353 20.79 -6.99 -32.73
CA GLU A 353 20.42 -8.24 -33.41
C GLU A 353 18.90 -8.50 -33.41
N THR A 354 18.19 -8.15 -32.33
CA THR A 354 16.73 -8.35 -32.24
C THR A 354 15.90 -7.35 -33.04
N GLY A 355 16.51 -6.37 -33.69
CA GLY A 355 15.81 -5.29 -34.40
C GLY A 355 15.16 -4.24 -33.48
N SER A 356 15.20 -4.42 -32.15
CA SER A 356 14.56 -3.57 -31.15
C SER A 356 14.75 -2.06 -31.39
N THR A 357 13.66 -1.30 -31.31
CA THR A 357 13.59 0.17 -31.42
C THR A 357 13.09 0.85 -30.14
N ALA A 358 12.76 0.07 -29.10
CA ALA A 358 12.20 0.56 -27.84
C ALA A 358 12.85 -0.13 -26.63
N ILE A 359 13.19 0.67 -25.61
CA ILE A 359 13.67 0.19 -24.31
C ILE A 359 12.82 0.82 -23.20
N VAL A 360 12.39 0.01 -22.23
CA VAL A 360 11.54 0.39 -21.11
C VAL A 360 12.23 -0.01 -19.80
N MET A 361 12.87 0.97 -19.17
CA MET A 361 13.61 0.84 -17.91
C MET A 361 12.70 1.21 -16.73
N VAL A 362 12.30 0.23 -15.91
CA VAL A 362 11.46 0.43 -14.72
C VAL A 362 12.25 0.21 -13.42
N THR A 363 13.39 0.89 -13.30
CA THR A 363 14.24 0.91 -12.09
C THR A 363 15.14 2.15 -12.11
N ASN A 364 15.55 2.67 -10.95
CA ASN A 364 16.64 3.64 -10.88
C ASN A 364 18.00 2.91 -10.92
N LEU A 365 19.07 3.60 -11.30
CA LEU A 365 20.42 3.02 -11.36
C LEU A 365 20.89 2.51 -9.99
N GLN A 366 20.58 3.27 -8.94
CA GLN A 366 20.91 2.99 -7.55
C GLN A 366 19.67 3.26 -6.69
N GLU A 367 19.37 2.36 -5.75
CA GLU A 367 18.22 2.42 -4.85
C GLU A 367 18.69 1.98 -3.44
N ASN A 368 18.44 2.77 -2.39
CA ASN A 368 19.01 2.63 -1.06
C ASN A 368 20.53 2.35 -1.08
N GLN A 369 21.27 3.18 -1.83
CA GLN A 369 22.71 3.03 -2.12
C GLN A 369 23.14 1.74 -2.85
N LYS A 370 22.22 0.80 -3.16
CA LYS A 370 22.54 -0.46 -3.86
C LYS A 370 22.39 -0.29 -5.37
N LYS A 371 23.43 -0.63 -6.14
CA LYS A 371 23.45 -0.57 -7.61
C LYS A 371 22.47 -1.61 -8.19
N LYS A 372 21.36 -1.14 -8.76
CA LYS A 372 20.28 -1.95 -9.34
C LYS A 372 20.52 -2.24 -10.82
N CYS A 373 21.09 -1.27 -11.53
CA CYS A 373 21.44 -1.34 -12.96
C CYS A 373 22.73 -0.55 -13.20
N SER A 374 23.56 -0.98 -14.14
CA SER A 374 24.63 -0.14 -14.68
C SER A 374 24.05 0.85 -15.70
N GLN A 375 24.68 2.02 -15.84
CA GLN A 375 24.32 2.96 -16.89
C GLN A 375 24.90 2.47 -18.22
N TYR A 376 24.01 2.22 -19.18
CA TYR A 376 24.36 1.68 -20.49
C TYR A 376 24.20 2.69 -21.63
N TRP A 377 23.81 3.94 -21.36
CA TRP A 377 23.76 5.03 -22.33
C TRP A 377 24.86 6.09 -22.04
N PRO A 378 25.36 6.82 -23.04
CA PRO A 378 26.23 7.98 -22.81
C PRO A 378 25.44 9.17 -22.27
N ASP A 379 26.03 9.97 -21.38
CA ASP A 379 25.42 11.21 -20.86
C ASP A 379 25.44 12.36 -21.87
N SER A 380 26.38 12.32 -22.81
CA SER A 380 26.48 13.26 -23.94
C SER A 380 27.27 12.64 -25.08
N GLY A 381 27.02 13.13 -26.31
CA GLY A 381 27.75 12.71 -27.49
C GLY A 381 27.57 11.23 -27.84
N GLU A 382 28.68 10.64 -28.30
CA GLU A 382 28.76 9.31 -28.89
C GLU A 382 29.65 8.40 -28.05
N LYS A 383 29.26 7.12 -27.91
CA LYS A 383 30.08 6.10 -27.28
C LYS A 383 30.01 4.79 -28.07
N LEU A 384 31.19 4.25 -28.37
CA LEU A 384 31.33 2.88 -28.88
C LEU A 384 31.16 1.88 -27.73
N TYR A 385 30.29 0.91 -27.94
CA TYR A 385 30.15 -0.31 -27.16
C TYR A 385 30.58 -1.49 -28.03
N ALA A 386 30.79 -2.66 -27.45
CA ALA A 386 31.07 -3.89 -28.21
C ALA A 386 32.29 -3.78 -29.16
N ALA A 387 33.30 -2.99 -28.78
CA ALA A 387 34.37 -2.53 -29.67
C ALA A 387 35.25 -3.66 -30.25
N ASP A 388 35.42 -4.76 -29.51
CA ASP A 388 36.32 -5.87 -29.84
C ASP A 388 35.70 -6.92 -30.81
N TYR A 389 34.54 -6.62 -31.42
CA TYR A 389 33.85 -7.54 -32.34
C TYR A 389 34.29 -7.32 -33.80
N GLU A 390 34.48 -8.41 -34.55
CA GLU A 390 35.08 -8.40 -35.90
C GLU A 390 34.30 -7.57 -36.94
N ASP A 391 32.96 -7.55 -36.85
CA ASP A 391 32.08 -6.73 -37.68
C ASP A 391 32.14 -5.21 -37.35
N GLY A 392 32.95 -4.81 -36.36
CA GLY A 392 32.89 -3.51 -35.72
C GLY A 392 31.83 -3.40 -34.61
N GLY A 393 32.14 -2.60 -33.60
CA GLY A 393 31.28 -2.38 -32.44
C GLY A 393 30.02 -1.57 -32.72
N ILE A 394 29.19 -1.45 -31.68
CA ILE A 394 27.90 -0.76 -31.73
C ILE A 394 28.08 0.66 -31.18
N THR A 395 28.05 1.63 -32.08
CA THR A 395 28.09 3.05 -31.77
C THR A 395 26.72 3.49 -31.27
N VAL A 396 26.65 4.16 -30.11
CA VAL A 396 25.42 4.68 -29.51
C VAL A 396 25.59 6.16 -29.19
N THR A 397 24.69 6.98 -29.71
CA THR A 397 24.79 8.45 -29.66
C THR A 397 23.51 9.04 -29.08
N LEU A 398 23.64 9.88 -28.04
CA LEU A 398 22.50 10.54 -27.40
C LEU A 398 22.09 11.76 -28.23
N ALA A 399 20.92 11.68 -28.87
CA ALA A 399 20.37 12.76 -29.69
C ALA A 399 19.44 13.69 -28.91
N GLU A 400 18.68 13.16 -27.95
CA GLU A 400 17.68 13.93 -27.18
C GLU A 400 17.48 13.34 -25.78
N THR A 401 17.20 14.18 -24.78
CA THR A 401 16.68 13.77 -23.47
C THR A 401 15.55 14.69 -23.06
N VAL A 402 14.36 14.13 -22.85
CA VAL A 402 13.16 14.82 -22.40
C VAL A 402 12.82 14.32 -20.99
N PRO A 403 13.15 15.10 -19.94
CA PRO A 403 12.75 14.78 -18.57
C PRO A 403 11.28 15.11 -18.35
N MET A 404 10.57 14.22 -17.67
CA MET A 404 9.21 14.41 -17.14
C MET A 404 9.23 14.11 -15.62
N VAL A 405 8.11 14.33 -14.95
CA VAL A 405 7.97 14.13 -13.49
C VAL A 405 8.28 12.68 -13.07
N ASP A 406 7.59 11.71 -13.68
CA ASP A 406 7.65 10.30 -13.30
C ASP A 406 8.63 9.46 -14.14
N TYR A 407 9.18 10.04 -15.20
CA TYR A 407 10.03 9.33 -16.16
C TYR A 407 10.94 10.25 -16.98
N VAL A 408 11.97 9.68 -17.60
CA VAL A 408 12.82 10.36 -18.59
C VAL A 408 12.76 9.59 -19.91
N THR A 409 12.47 10.28 -21.01
CA THR A 409 12.59 9.72 -22.36
C THR A 409 13.91 10.15 -22.98
N ARG A 410 14.65 9.23 -23.59
CA ARG A 410 15.87 9.52 -24.36
C ARG A 410 15.73 9.01 -25.79
N VAL A 411 16.22 9.78 -26.76
CA VAL A 411 16.40 9.33 -28.14
C VAL A 411 17.87 8.97 -28.33
N LEU A 412 18.10 7.70 -28.65
CA LEU A 412 19.41 7.14 -28.93
C LEU A 412 19.48 6.78 -30.41
N LEU A 413 20.57 7.15 -31.08
CA LEU A 413 20.88 6.70 -32.43
C LEU A 413 21.94 5.60 -32.32
N ILE A 414 21.67 4.43 -32.89
CA ILE A 414 22.61 3.29 -32.86
C ILE A 414 23.06 2.91 -34.26
N GLY A 415 24.34 2.60 -34.43
CA GLY A 415 24.96 2.18 -35.69
C GLY A 415 25.99 1.07 -35.48
N LYS A 416 26.37 0.38 -36.56
CA LYS A 416 27.40 -0.67 -36.58
C LYS A 416 28.14 -0.59 -37.92
N GLY A 417 29.44 -0.33 -37.89
CA GLY A 417 30.22 -0.05 -39.11
C GLY A 417 29.59 1.06 -39.98
N GLU A 418 29.52 0.85 -41.30
CA GLU A 418 28.87 1.78 -42.25
C GLU A 418 27.34 1.65 -42.31
N MET A 419 26.71 0.80 -41.48
CA MET A 419 25.25 0.60 -41.53
C MET A 419 24.48 1.83 -41.06
N LYS A 420 23.37 2.14 -41.75
CA LYS A 420 22.49 3.27 -41.42
C LYS A 420 22.08 3.26 -39.95
N SER A 421 22.12 4.44 -39.32
CA SER A 421 21.73 4.60 -37.93
C SER A 421 20.24 4.32 -37.72
N ARG A 422 19.94 3.56 -36.65
CA ARG A 422 18.60 3.22 -36.18
C ARG A 422 18.25 4.07 -34.96
N LYS A 423 17.06 4.67 -34.95
CA LYS A 423 16.50 5.32 -33.77
C LYS A 423 16.01 4.28 -32.77
N VAL A 424 16.47 4.38 -31.53
CA VAL A 424 15.95 3.66 -30.36
C VAL A 424 15.42 4.66 -29.35
N THR A 425 14.19 4.45 -28.88
CA THR A 425 13.59 5.31 -27.86
C THR A 425 13.63 4.61 -26.50
N HIS A 426 14.30 5.24 -25.53
CA HIS A 426 14.55 4.70 -24.20
C HIS A 426 13.70 5.44 -23.16
N PHE A 427 12.68 4.77 -22.63
CA PHE A 427 11.76 5.28 -21.62
C PHE A 427 12.17 4.78 -20.24
N HIS A 428 12.44 5.70 -19.32
CA HIS A 428 12.95 5.39 -17.97
C HIS A 428 11.98 5.85 -16.90
N PHE A 429 11.21 4.93 -16.30
CA PHE A 429 10.32 5.24 -15.18
C PHE A 429 11.12 5.36 -13.87
N THR A 430 11.15 6.57 -13.32
CA THR A 430 11.94 6.96 -12.14
C THR A 430 11.14 6.91 -10.84
N SER A 431 9.81 7.12 -10.90
CA SER A 431 8.91 7.19 -9.74
C SER A 431 8.51 5.85 -9.10
N TRP A 432 9.21 4.74 -9.39
CA TRP A 432 9.00 3.50 -8.62
C TRP A 432 9.86 3.53 -7.35
N PRO A 433 9.27 3.55 -6.14
CA PRO A 433 10.04 3.64 -4.91
C PRO A 433 10.91 2.42 -4.64
N ASP A 434 12.02 2.66 -3.94
CA ASP A 434 13.01 1.66 -3.53
C ASP A 434 12.42 0.58 -2.62
N PHE A 435 11.40 0.94 -1.84
CA PHE A 435 10.61 0.04 -1.00
C PHE A 435 9.14 0.01 -1.50
N GLY A 436 8.64 -1.19 -1.78
CA GLY A 436 7.22 -1.42 -2.10
C GLY A 436 6.80 -1.02 -3.51
N LEU A 437 5.74 -0.21 -3.58
CA LEU A 437 4.95 0.10 -4.78
C LEU A 437 4.72 1.62 -4.90
N PRO A 438 4.50 2.16 -6.11
CA PRO A 438 4.00 3.53 -6.28
C PRO A 438 2.71 3.74 -5.48
N ARG A 439 2.54 4.91 -4.85
CA ARG A 439 1.35 5.21 -4.03
C ARG A 439 0.05 5.24 -4.83
N SER A 440 0.14 5.60 -6.12
CA SER A 440 -0.97 5.58 -7.08
C SER A 440 -0.58 4.78 -8.32
N PRO A 441 -1.49 3.96 -8.90
CA PRO A 441 -1.25 3.33 -10.19
C PRO A 441 -1.09 4.31 -11.37
N MET A 442 -1.58 5.56 -11.23
CA MET A 442 -1.67 6.53 -12.32
C MET A 442 -0.32 6.81 -12.99
N GLY A 443 0.78 6.93 -12.25
CA GLY A 443 2.11 7.14 -12.84
C GLY A 443 2.54 6.00 -13.77
N LEU A 444 2.25 4.74 -13.41
CA LEU A 444 2.55 3.58 -14.26
C LEU A 444 1.61 3.53 -15.49
N LEU A 445 0.33 3.87 -15.31
CA LEU A 445 -0.67 3.90 -16.38
C LEU A 445 -0.36 5.01 -17.41
N LYS A 446 0.00 6.22 -16.95
CA LYS A 446 0.47 7.33 -17.78
C LYS A 446 1.77 6.95 -18.50
N PHE A 447 2.74 6.36 -17.80
CA PHE A 447 3.97 5.88 -18.41
C PHE A 447 3.70 4.83 -19.51
N ARG A 448 2.82 3.84 -19.26
CA ARG A 448 2.36 2.88 -20.29
C ARG A 448 1.74 3.59 -21.49
N LYS A 449 0.85 4.56 -21.25
CA LYS A 449 0.22 5.36 -22.31
C LYS A 449 1.28 6.11 -23.13
N THR A 450 2.26 6.76 -22.50
CA THR A 450 3.35 7.46 -23.20
C THR A 450 4.18 6.50 -24.05
N VAL A 451 4.60 5.35 -23.50
CA VAL A 451 5.35 4.32 -24.25
C VAL A 451 4.55 3.87 -25.48
N MET A 452 3.32 3.40 -25.30
CA MET A 452 2.53 2.82 -26.41
C MET A 452 1.92 3.85 -27.37
N SER A 453 1.93 5.15 -27.03
CA SER A 453 1.55 6.23 -27.96
C SER A 453 2.73 6.76 -28.78
N ALA A 454 3.97 6.48 -28.36
CA ALA A 454 5.19 6.94 -29.01
C ALA A 454 5.84 5.89 -29.93
N LEU A 455 5.29 4.67 -29.98
CA LEU A 455 5.81 3.54 -30.75
C LEU A 455 4.87 3.18 -31.91
N PRO A 456 5.41 2.78 -33.08
CA PRO A 456 4.61 2.18 -34.16
C PRO A 456 3.85 0.92 -33.71
N PRO A 457 2.67 0.60 -34.29
CA PRO A 457 1.91 -0.60 -33.94
C PRO A 457 2.65 -1.93 -34.19
N ASP A 458 3.62 -1.94 -35.11
CA ASP A 458 4.48 -3.07 -35.45
C ASP A 458 5.79 -3.12 -34.64
N CYS A 459 5.97 -2.22 -33.65
CA CYS A 459 7.17 -2.12 -32.83
C CYS A 459 7.34 -3.31 -31.87
N ARG A 460 8.02 -4.36 -32.33
CA ARG A 460 8.40 -5.53 -31.52
C ARG A 460 9.78 -6.08 -31.95
N PRO A 461 10.55 -6.67 -31.02
CA PRO A 461 10.28 -6.73 -29.58
C PRO A 461 10.57 -5.41 -28.86
N ILE A 462 9.85 -5.14 -27.78
CA ILE A 462 10.11 -4.04 -26.84
C ILE A 462 10.96 -4.58 -25.67
N VAL A 463 12.15 -4.04 -25.45
CA VAL A 463 13.03 -4.48 -24.35
C VAL A 463 12.56 -3.86 -23.04
N VAL A 464 12.04 -4.65 -22.10
CA VAL A 464 11.59 -4.20 -20.78
C VAL A 464 12.51 -4.75 -19.70
N HIS A 465 13.12 -3.89 -18.89
CA HIS A 465 14.04 -4.33 -17.83
C HIS A 465 13.82 -3.57 -16.51
N CYS A 466 14.28 -4.20 -15.42
CA CYS A 466 14.44 -3.56 -14.12
C CYS A 466 15.83 -3.89 -13.58
N SER A 467 15.98 -4.31 -12.32
CA SER A 467 17.22 -4.94 -11.84
C SER A 467 17.29 -6.42 -12.22
N ALA A 468 16.29 -7.23 -11.86
CA ALA A 468 16.25 -8.68 -12.15
C ALA A 468 15.52 -9.05 -13.46
N GLY A 469 14.72 -8.13 -14.00
CA GLY A 469 13.92 -8.39 -15.20
C GLY A 469 12.67 -9.25 -14.97
N VAL A 470 12.12 -9.29 -13.75
CA VAL A 470 10.95 -10.15 -13.43
C VAL A 470 9.84 -9.46 -12.64
N GLY A 471 10.17 -8.71 -11.57
CA GLY A 471 9.17 -8.07 -10.69
C GLY A 471 8.48 -6.87 -11.33
N ARG A 472 9.12 -5.69 -11.28
CA ARG A 472 8.62 -4.46 -11.92
C ARG A 472 8.39 -4.65 -13.44
N THR A 473 9.28 -5.38 -14.11
CA THR A 473 9.17 -5.78 -15.53
C THR A 473 7.88 -6.55 -15.83
N GLY A 474 7.62 -7.66 -15.13
CA GLY A 474 6.38 -8.42 -15.30
C GLY A 474 5.14 -7.63 -14.88
N THR A 475 5.27 -6.71 -13.93
CA THR A 475 4.17 -5.81 -13.52
C THR A 475 3.79 -4.85 -14.66
N PHE A 476 4.76 -4.23 -15.33
CA PHE A 476 4.53 -3.38 -16.50
C PHE A 476 3.93 -4.19 -17.67
N ILE A 477 4.52 -5.33 -18.03
CA ILE A 477 4.06 -6.17 -19.14
C ILE A 477 2.63 -6.69 -18.91
N THR A 478 2.30 -7.11 -17.68
CA THR A 478 0.92 -7.55 -17.36
C THR A 478 -0.06 -6.40 -17.40
N ALA A 479 0.31 -5.22 -16.87
CA ALA A 479 -0.55 -4.05 -16.93
C ALA A 479 -0.84 -3.64 -18.38
N ASP A 480 0.16 -3.70 -19.27
CA ASP A 480 -0.03 -3.46 -20.70
C ASP A 480 -1.00 -4.46 -21.36
N ALA A 481 -0.66 -5.75 -21.31
CA ALA A 481 -1.41 -6.80 -21.98
C ALA A 481 -2.87 -6.91 -21.48
N MET A 482 -3.10 -6.67 -20.19
CA MET A 482 -4.45 -6.67 -19.62
C MET A 482 -5.26 -5.41 -19.96
N LEU A 483 -4.63 -4.27 -20.24
CA LEU A 483 -5.33 -3.09 -20.76
C LEU A 483 -5.77 -3.28 -22.21
N ASP A 484 -4.96 -3.96 -23.03
CA ASP A 484 -5.36 -4.30 -24.40
C ASP A 484 -6.45 -5.38 -24.40
N MET A 485 -6.41 -6.35 -23.47
CA MET A 485 -7.48 -7.33 -23.24
C MET A 485 -8.81 -6.70 -22.78
N ILE A 486 -8.78 -5.65 -21.95
CA ILE A 486 -9.97 -4.85 -21.60
C ILE A 486 -10.54 -4.18 -22.85
N LYS A 487 -9.66 -3.58 -23.67
CA LYS A 487 -10.04 -2.80 -24.85
C LYS A 487 -10.68 -3.66 -25.94
N GLU A 488 -10.22 -4.90 -26.14
CA GLU A 488 -10.75 -5.79 -27.18
C GLU A 488 -11.89 -6.71 -26.71
N GLU A 489 -11.79 -7.28 -25.50
CA GLU A 489 -12.69 -8.35 -25.06
C GLU A 489 -13.46 -8.05 -23.77
N GLY A 490 -13.34 -6.83 -23.22
CA GLY A 490 -14.11 -6.38 -22.05
C GLY A 490 -13.88 -7.25 -20.81
N LYS A 491 -12.67 -7.80 -20.64
CA LYS A 491 -12.30 -8.72 -19.56
C LYS A 491 -10.80 -8.67 -19.25
N VAL A 492 -10.37 -9.30 -18.14
CA VAL A 492 -8.96 -9.48 -17.77
C VAL A 492 -8.67 -10.92 -17.33
N ASP A 493 -7.47 -11.42 -17.61
CA ASP A 493 -6.96 -12.69 -17.08
C ASP A 493 -5.53 -12.54 -16.55
N VAL A 494 -5.41 -11.83 -15.42
CA VAL A 494 -4.12 -11.60 -14.75
C VAL A 494 -3.47 -12.93 -14.34
N PHE A 495 -4.27 -13.91 -13.92
CA PHE A 495 -3.76 -15.20 -13.47
C PHE A 495 -3.20 -16.03 -14.64
N GLY A 496 -3.97 -16.19 -15.72
CA GLY A 496 -3.55 -16.93 -16.91
C GLY A 496 -2.36 -16.28 -17.60
N PHE A 497 -2.37 -14.95 -17.77
CA PHE A 497 -1.27 -14.24 -18.41
C PHE A 497 0.04 -14.29 -17.59
N VAL A 498 0.00 -14.07 -16.27
CA VAL A 498 1.20 -14.23 -15.42
C VAL A 498 1.66 -15.70 -15.38
N SER A 499 0.73 -16.66 -15.48
CA SER A 499 1.06 -18.09 -15.59
C SER A 499 1.74 -18.43 -16.93
N GLN A 500 1.39 -17.78 -18.03
CA GLN A 500 2.08 -17.92 -19.32
C GLN A 500 3.48 -17.30 -19.26
N MET A 501 3.61 -16.05 -18.80
CA MET A 501 4.92 -15.40 -18.66
C MET A 501 5.93 -16.23 -17.83
N ARG A 502 5.44 -16.91 -16.78
CA ARG A 502 6.27 -17.76 -15.91
C ARG A 502 6.81 -19.03 -16.59
N GLN A 503 6.30 -19.42 -17.76
CA GLN A 503 6.83 -20.53 -18.55
C GLN A 503 8.09 -20.14 -19.33
N ASN A 504 8.23 -18.86 -19.71
CA ASN A 504 9.40 -18.35 -20.46
C ASN A 504 10.47 -17.74 -19.55
N ARG A 505 10.08 -17.21 -18.38
CA ARG A 505 11.00 -16.61 -17.41
C ARG A 505 10.51 -16.79 -15.97
N SER A 506 11.38 -17.29 -15.10
CA SER A 506 11.00 -17.55 -13.70
C SER A 506 10.54 -16.30 -12.96
N ASN A 507 9.66 -16.46 -11.97
CA ASN A 507 9.29 -15.40 -10.99
C ASN A 507 8.75 -14.08 -11.59
N MET A 508 8.25 -14.09 -12.83
CA MET A 508 7.53 -12.95 -13.41
C MET A 508 6.35 -12.54 -12.53
N VAL A 509 6.27 -11.24 -12.21
CA VAL A 509 5.52 -10.67 -11.07
C VAL A 509 5.97 -11.33 -9.77
N GLN A 510 6.88 -10.69 -9.05
CA GLN A 510 7.75 -11.33 -8.04
C GLN A 510 7.15 -11.36 -6.63
N THR A 511 6.15 -10.52 -6.34
CA THR A 511 5.51 -10.44 -5.02
C THR A 511 3.99 -10.37 -5.11
N ALA A 512 3.29 -10.87 -4.09
CA ALA A 512 1.84 -10.72 -3.98
C ALA A 512 1.40 -9.25 -4.03
N ALA A 513 2.19 -8.33 -3.45
CA ALA A 513 1.94 -6.89 -3.52
C ALA A 513 1.99 -6.37 -4.98
N GLN A 514 2.96 -6.81 -5.79
CA GLN A 514 2.99 -6.48 -7.23
C GLN A 514 1.77 -7.06 -7.97
N TYR A 515 1.34 -8.28 -7.61
CA TYR A 515 0.16 -8.90 -8.17
C TYR A 515 -1.12 -8.09 -7.86
N VAL A 516 -1.34 -7.72 -6.60
CA VAL A 516 -2.45 -6.83 -6.17
C VAL A 516 -2.37 -5.45 -6.85
N PHE A 517 -1.16 -4.93 -7.09
CA PHE A 517 -0.96 -3.64 -7.77
C PHE A 517 -1.44 -3.65 -9.23
N ILE A 518 -1.29 -4.78 -9.94
CA ILE A 518 -1.83 -4.94 -11.30
C ILE A 518 -3.35 -4.78 -11.28
N PHE A 519 -4.05 -5.48 -10.38
CA PHE A 519 -5.50 -5.33 -10.24
C PHE A 519 -5.90 -3.90 -9.84
N LYS A 520 -5.15 -3.24 -8.95
CA LYS A 520 -5.37 -1.83 -8.59
C LYS A 520 -5.23 -0.91 -9.81
N ALA A 521 -4.25 -1.14 -10.68
CA ALA A 521 -4.07 -0.38 -11.92
C ALA A 521 -5.21 -0.61 -12.94
N LEU A 522 -5.61 -1.86 -13.15
CA LEU A 522 -6.70 -2.20 -14.08
C LEU A 522 -8.05 -1.67 -13.59
N LEU A 523 -8.31 -1.73 -12.29
CA LEU A 523 -9.52 -1.18 -11.68
C LEU A 523 -9.55 0.36 -11.73
N GLU A 524 -8.41 1.01 -11.46
CA GLU A 524 -8.26 2.47 -11.57
C GLU A 524 -8.57 2.95 -13.00
N GLN A 525 -7.97 2.32 -14.02
CA GLN A 525 -8.23 2.65 -15.42
C GLN A 525 -9.67 2.34 -15.85
N HIS A 526 -10.30 1.31 -15.29
CA HIS A 526 -11.69 0.97 -15.60
C HIS A 526 -12.71 1.95 -15.00
N LEU A 527 -12.60 2.25 -13.69
CA LEU A 527 -13.57 3.09 -12.99
C LEU A 527 -13.43 4.57 -13.36
N TYR A 528 -12.19 5.03 -13.54
CA TYR A 528 -11.86 6.45 -13.63
C TYR A 528 -11.31 6.81 -15.00
N GLY A 529 -10.41 6.00 -15.54
CA GLY A 529 -9.73 6.27 -16.81
C GLY A 529 -8.62 7.31 -16.65
N ASP A 530 -8.34 8.03 -17.74
CA ASP A 530 -7.33 9.09 -17.76
C ASP A 530 -7.99 10.47 -17.66
N THR A 531 -7.69 11.17 -16.57
CA THR A 531 -8.28 12.48 -16.19
C THR A 531 -7.24 13.60 -16.12
N GLU A 532 -5.98 13.30 -16.44
CA GLU A 532 -4.91 14.28 -16.42
C GLU A 532 -4.77 14.99 -17.78
N THR A 533 -4.48 16.29 -17.74
CA THR A 533 -4.22 17.09 -18.94
C THR A 533 -3.02 17.99 -18.74
N GLU A 534 -2.25 18.20 -19.81
CA GLU A 534 -1.20 19.22 -19.83
C GLU A 534 -1.82 20.62 -19.79
N VAL A 535 -1.12 21.56 -19.16
CA VAL A 535 -1.52 22.99 -19.12
C VAL A 535 -1.77 23.55 -20.53
N SER A 536 -0.93 23.19 -21.49
CA SER A 536 -1.06 23.50 -22.94
C SER A 536 -2.40 23.07 -23.56
N ASN A 537 -3.10 22.12 -22.93
CA ASN A 537 -4.30 21.48 -23.44
C ASN A 537 -5.56 21.81 -22.62
N ILE A 538 -5.46 22.55 -21.52
CA ILE A 538 -6.56 22.76 -20.56
C ILE A 538 -7.83 23.33 -21.21
N HIS A 539 -7.70 24.30 -22.12
CA HIS A 539 -8.84 24.90 -22.83
C HIS A 539 -9.58 23.88 -23.71
N ARG A 540 -8.84 23.03 -24.41
CA ARG A 540 -9.38 21.93 -25.24
C ARG A 540 -10.02 20.84 -24.36
N TYR A 541 -9.42 20.55 -23.21
CA TYR A 541 -9.97 19.62 -22.22
C TYR A 541 -11.31 20.14 -21.67
N MET A 542 -11.38 21.41 -21.28
CA MET A 542 -12.58 22.07 -20.78
C MET A 542 -13.71 22.16 -21.81
N GLN A 543 -13.37 22.44 -23.07
CA GLN A 543 -14.35 22.36 -24.18
C GLN A 543 -14.91 20.95 -24.35
N ASN A 544 -14.11 19.89 -24.14
CA ASN A 544 -14.59 18.52 -24.19
C ASN A 544 -15.43 18.15 -22.96
N LEU A 545 -15.03 18.56 -21.76
CA LEU A 545 -15.82 18.34 -20.54
C LEU A 545 -17.20 19.01 -20.59
N ARG A 546 -17.33 20.15 -21.27
CA ARG A 546 -18.60 20.89 -21.45
C ARG A 546 -19.51 20.33 -22.57
N LYS A 547 -19.02 19.43 -23.43
CA LYS A 547 -19.86 18.80 -24.48
C LYS A 547 -20.82 17.79 -23.86
N VAL A 548 -22.10 17.90 -24.20
CA VAL A 548 -23.13 16.91 -23.86
C VAL A 548 -22.98 15.69 -24.77
N CYS A 549 -22.88 14.49 -24.19
CA CYS A 549 -22.93 13.23 -24.91
C CYS A 549 -24.37 12.94 -25.36
N PRO A 550 -24.65 12.73 -26.67
CA PRO A 550 -26.00 12.47 -27.17
C PRO A 550 -26.67 11.22 -26.58
N GLU A 551 -25.89 10.19 -26.25
CA GLU A 551 -26.41 8.90 -25.76
C GLU A 551 -26.82 8.94 -24.28
N THR A 552 -26.12 9.75 -23.47
CA THR A 552 -26.32 9.79 -22.01
C THR A 552 -27.00 11.07 -21.52
N ALA A 553 -27.19 12.05 -22.42
CA ALA A 553 -27.68 13.40 -22.14
C ALA A 553 -26.91 14.15 -21.03
N LYS A 554 -25.62 13.81 -20.83
CA LYS A 554 -24.75 14.38 -19.79
C LYS A 554 -23.47 14.94 -20.38
N THR A 555 -22.92 15.95 -19.72
CA THR A 555 -21.59 16.48 -19.97
C THR A 555 -20.48 15.52 -19.52
N GLY A 556 -19.26 15.72 -20.03
CA GLY A 556 -18.08 15.03 -19.50
C GLY A 556 -17.84 15.34 -18.03
N MET A 557 -18.02 16.60 -17.62
CA MET A 557 -17.84 17.05 -16.23
C MET A 557 -18.85 16.41 -15.26
N GLU A 558 -20.12 16.27 -15.66
CA GLU A 558 -21.09 15.48 -14.88
C GLU A 558 -20.68 14.01 -14.79
N THR A 559 -20.15 13.44 -15.87
CA THR A 559 -19.74 12.03 -15.92
C THR A 559 -18.56 11.76 -14.98
N GLU A 560 -17.60 12.68 -14.90
CA GLU A 560 -16.55 12.69 -13.87
C GLU A 560 -17.11 12.85 -12.46
N PHE A 561 -17.92 13.87 -12.21
CA PHE A 561 -18.44 14.12 -10.87
C PHE A 561 -19.32 12.95 -10.36
N GLN A 562 -20.03 12.25 -11.25
CA GLN A 562 -20.76 11.03 -10.93
C GLN A 562 -19.84 9.86 -10.56
N LYS A 563 -18.64 9.74 -11.15
CA LYS A 563 -17.62 8.78 -10.67
C LYS A 563 -17.16 9.15 -9.24
N LEU A 564 -16.93 10.44 -8.96
CA LEU A 564 -16.57 10.90 -7.61
C LEU A 564 -17.67 10.61 -6.58
N ILE A 565 -18.95 10.74 -6.95
CA ILE A 565 -20.11 10.41 -6.08
C ILE A 565 -20.16 8.91 -5.74
N ARG A 566 -19.70 8.03 -6.64
CA ARG A 566 -19.69 6.58 -6.43
C ARG A 566 -18.61 6.08 -5.47
N ILE A 567 -17.62 6.91 -5.12
CA ILE A 567 -16.58 6.54 -4.15
C ILE A 567 -17.26 6.19 -2.80
N PRO A 568 -17.10 4.94 -2.30
CA PRO A 568 -17.79 4.53 -1.08
C PRO A 568 -17.21 5.25 0.15
N ILE A 569 -18.10 5.72 1.02
CA ILE A 569 -17.74 6.30 2.31
C ILE A 569 -17.47 5.17 3.30
N ASP A 570 -16.26 5.11 3.86
CA ASP A 570 -15.89 4.09 4.84
C ASP A 570 -16.49 4.36 6.23
N LYS A 571 -17.76 3.96 6.39
CA LYS A 571 -18.49 4.05 7.66
C LYS A 571 -17.87 3.20 8.77
N ALA A 572 -17.06 2.19 8.45
CA ALA A 572 -16.40 1.35 9.46
C ALA A 572 -15.21 2.07 10.13
N ASN A 573 -14.76 3.17 9.53
CA ASN A 573 -13.68 4.07 9.92
C ASN A 573 -14.23 5.47 10.27
N MET A 574 -15.45 5.58 10.81
CA MET A 574 -16.06 6.85 11.29
C MET A 574 -16.53 6.71 12.76
N ARG A 575 -15.88 5.85 13.55
CA ARG A 575 -16.35 5.40 14.86
C ARG A 575 -16.26 6.51 15.90
N SER A 576 -15.13 7.21 16.00
CA SER A 576 -14.93 8.25 17.02
C SER A 576 -15.97 9.37 16.90
N GLY A 577 -16.36 9.74 15.68
CA GLY A 577 -17.40 10.75 15.45
C GLY A 577 -18.83 10.30 15.76
N ASN A 578 -19.08 8.98 15.81
CA ASN A 578 -20.39 8.39 16.14
C ASN A 578 -20.53 8.00 17.63
N LEU A 579 -19.51 8.20 18.47
CA LEU A 579 -19.62 7.97 19.91
C LEU A 579 -20.66 8.92 20.54
N PRO A 580 -21.54 8.47 21.46
CA PRO A 580 -22.63 9.28 22.01
C PRO A 580 -22.19 10.63 22.59
N GLU A 581 -21.03 10.69 23.27
CA GLU A 581 -20.43 11.93 23.78
C GLU A 581 -20.04 12.91 22.65
N ASN A 582 -19.62 12.40 21.50
CA ASN A 582 -19.11 13.17 20.37
C ASN A 582 -20.19 13.58 19.37
N VAL A 583 -21.34 12.90 19.33
CA VAL A 583 -22.48 13.24 18.45
C VAL A 583 -22.86 14.72 18.55
N SER A 584 -22.89 15.27 19.77
CA SER A 584 -23.23 16.69 20.02
C SER A 584 -22.21 17.71 19.48
N LYS A 585 -20.97 17.28 19.21
CA LYS A 585 -19.90 18.12 18.65
C LYS A 585 -19.96 18.23 17.13
N ASN A 586 -20.82 17.47 16.46
CA ASN A 586 -20.92 17.43 15.00
C ASN A 586 -22.03 18.35 14.47
N ARG A 587 -21.72 19.20 13.49
CA ARG A 587 -22.70 20.04 12.78
C ARG A 587 -23.57 19.24 11.80
N LEU A 588 -23.02 18.17 11.22
CA LEU A 588 -23.71 17.25 10.30
C LEU A 588 -23.22 15.81 10.50
N LEU A 589 -24.13 14.86 10.74
CA LEU A 589 -23.77 13.45 11.00
C LEU A 589 -23.31 12.69 9.74
N GLN A 590 -23.62 13.20 8.55
CA GLN A 590 -23.08 12.70 7.28
C GLN A 590 -21.69 13.25 6.93
N VAL A 591 -21.14 14.20 7.72
CA VAL A 591 -19.80 14.78 7.50
C VAL A 591 -18.97 14.64 8.79
N LEU A 592 -18.48 13.43 9.04
CA LEU A 592 -17.55 13.12 10.14
C LEU A 592 -16.15 12.88 9.55
N PRO A 593 -15.06 13.12 10.30
CA PRO A 593 -13.73 12.70 9.88
C PRO A 593 -13.62 11.17 9.88
N TYR A 594 -12.71 10.61 9.08
CA TYR A 594 -12.34 9.21 9.22
C TYR A 594 -11.41 9.03 10.43
N ASP A 595 -11.47 7.90 11.14
CA ASP A 595 -10.64 7.64 12.32
C ASP A 595 -9.13 7.56 11.98
N THR A 596 -8.78 7.23 10.73
CA THR A 596 -7.42 7.26 10.17
C THR A 596 -6.90 8.66 9.79
N SER A 597 -7.79 9.65 9.66
CA SER A 597 -7.45 11.02 9.24
C SER A 597 -7.81 12.09 10.28
N ARG A 598 -8.58 11.75 11.32
CA ARG A 598 -9.09 12.73 12.28
C ARG A 598 -7.97 13.47 12.99
N VAL A 599 -8.20 14.75 13.25
CA VAL A 599 -7.36 15.49 14.20
C VAL A 599 -7.68 14.97 15.60
N ILE A 600 -6.64 14.68 16.38
CA ILE A 600 -6.72 14.20 17.75
C ILE A 600 -6.29 15.34 18.67
N LEU A 601 -7.07 15.62 19.72
CA LEU A 601 -6.72 16.60 20.74
C LEU A 601 -6.13 15.92 21.98
N GLN A 602 -5.37 16.65 22.79
CA GLN A 602 -4.85 16.10 24.04
C GLN A 602 -6.01 15.70 24.97
N HIS A 603 -5.93 14.46 25.49
CA HIS A 603 -6.93 13.93 26.41
C HIS A 603 -6.97 14.74 27.71
N ARG A 604 -8.18 15.00 28.22
CA ARG A 604 -8.40 15.61 29.53
C ARG A 604 -8.99 14.56 30.47
N ILE A 605 -8.29 14.30 31.58
CA ILE A 605 -8.65 13.29 32.58
C ILE A 605 -10.10 13.49 33.04
N GLY A 606 -10.89 12.40 33.04
CA GLY A 606 -12.30 12.41 33.42
C GLY A 606 -13.28 12.94 32.36
N VAL A 607 -12.80 13.56 31.27
CA VAL A 607 -13.65 14.15 30.22
C VAL A 607 -13.71 13.23 29.00
N LYS A 608 -14.81 12.47 28.88
CA LYS A 608 -15.09 11.64 27.69
C LYS A 608 -15.21 12.52 26.43
N GLY A 609 -14.64 12.05 25.32
CA GLY A 609 -14.65 12.79 24.05
C GLY A 609 -13.76 14.03 24.01
N ALA A 610 -12.89 14.26 25.00
CA ALA A 610 -11.96 15.39 25.03
C ALA A 610 -10.91 15.37 23.90
N ASP A 611 -10.61 14.19 23.36
CA ASP A 611 -9.67 13.99 22.25
C ASP A 611 -10.30 14.23 20.86
N TYR A 612 -11.61 14.50 20.80
CA TYR A 612 -12.37 14.58 19.55
C TYR A 612 -12.80 16.00 19.18
N ILE A 613 -12.53 16.35 17.92
CA ILE A 613 -13.11 17.45 17.16
C ILE A 613 -13.46 16.95 15.75
N ASN A 614 -14.49 17.52 15.11
CA ASN A 614 -14.84 17.18 13.72
C ASN A 614 -13.91 17.89 12.72
N ALA A 615 -12.70 17.36 12.61
CA ALA A 615 -11.65 17.83 11.71
C ALA A 615 -10.85 16.65 11.15
N SER A 616 -10.42 16.74 9.88
CA SER A 616 -9.50 15.79 9.25
C SER A 616 -8.21 16.49 8.83
N PHE A 617 -7.07 15.82 8.98
CA PHE A 617 -5.89 16.15 8.21
C PHE A 617 -6.10 15.82 6.72
N ILE A 618 -5.51 16.66 5.87
CA ILE A 618 -5.55 16.56 4.42
C ILE A 618 -4.12 16.77 3.90
N ASP A 619 -3.56 15.74 3.25
CA ASP A 619 -2.32 15.82 2.49
C ASP A 619 -2.46 16.84 1.35
N GLY A 620 -1.46 17.71 1.17
CA GLY A 620 -1.33 18.64 0.04
C GLY A 620 -0.40 18.09 -1.04
N TYR A 621 0.05 18.95 -1.96
CA TYR A 621 0.89 18.52 -3.08
C TYR A 621 2.31 18.11 -2.63
N ARG A 622 3.05 18.99 -1.92
CA ARG A 622 4.41 18.67 -1.44
C ARG A 622 4.48 18.02 -0.06
N GLN A 623 3.50 18.29 0.82
CA GLN A 623 3.56 17.90 2.23
C GLN A 623 2.33 17.12 2.66
N LYS A 624 2.55 16.11 3.50
CA LYS A 624 1.46 15.47 4.26
C LYS A 624 0.85 16.46 5.24
N ASP A 625 -0.41 16.23 5.58
CA ASP A 625 -1.10 16.97 6.65
C ASP A 625 -1.11 18.50 6.44
N ALA A 626 -1.03 18.93 5.18
CA ALA A 626 -0.88 20.33 4.77
C ALA A 626 -2.04 21.23 5.24
N TYR A 627 -3.24 20.66 5.32
CA TYR A 627 -4.44 21.35 5.77
C TYR A 627 -5.14 20.54 6.87
N ILE A 628 -5.82 21.24 7.77
CA ILE A 628 -6.85 20.69 8.64
C ILE A 628 -8.20 21.11 8.08
N ALA A 629 -8.93 20.19 7.44
CA ALA A 629 -10.30 20.42 6.97
C ALA A 629 -11.28 20.18 8.12
N THR A 630 -11.87 21.26 8.65
CA THR A 630 -12.75 21.23 9.83
C THR A 630 -14.10 21.89 9.57
N GLN A 631 -15.12 21.53 10.35
CA GLN A 631 -16.41 22.21 10.33
C GLN A 631 -16.30 23.64 10.89
N GLY A 632 -17.23 24.52 10.52
CA GLY A 632 -17.38 25.81 11.18
C GLY A 632 -17.83 25.60 12.63
N PRO A 633 -17.08 26.11 13.64
CA PRO A 633 -17.35 25.86 15.05
C PRO A 633 -18.82 25.97 15.45
N LEU A 634 -19.21 25.12 16.39
CA LEU A 634 -20.42 25.28 17.21
C LEU A 634 -20.01 26.05 18.46
N ASP A 635 -20.93 26.72 19.14
CA ASP A 635 -20.64 27.51 20.35
C ASP A 635 -19.97 26.63 21.43
N ARG A 636 -20.45 25.39 21.57
CA ARG A 636 -19.90 24.35 22.45
C ARG A 636 -18.57 23.73 22.02
N THR A 637 -18.03 24.11 20.85
CA THR A 637 -16.74 23.60 20.31
C THR A 637 -15.75 24.70 19.97
N VAL A 638 -15.99 25.96 20.37
CA VAL A 638 -15.02 27.06 20.16
C VAL A 638 -13.71 26.81 20.94
N GLU A 639 -13.81 26.28 22.16
CA GLU A 639 -12.62 25.89 22.95
C GLU A 639 -11.86 24.72 22.31
N ASP A 640 -12.57 23.68 21.84
CA ASP A 640 -11.95 22.55 21.13
C ASP A 640 -11.27 23.02 19.83
N PHE A 641 -11.83 24.02 19.14
CA PHE A 641 -11.25 24.59 17.93
C PHE A 641 -9.94 25.37 18.21
N TRP A 642 -9.91 26.25 19.22
CA TRP A 642 -8.64 26.93 19.58
C TRP A 642 -7.61 25.96 20.14
N ARG A 643 -8.03 24.95 20.91
CA ARG A 643 -7.13 23.87 21.36
C ARG A 643 -6.54 23.12 20.17
N MET A 644 -7.33 22.81 19.15
CA MET A 644 -6.85 22.21 17.89
C MET A 644 -5.82 23.08 17.18
N VAL A 645 -6.13 24.36 16.97
CA VAL A 645 -5.24 25.34 16.31
C VAL A 645 -3.89 25.45 17.03
N TRP A 646 -3.93 25.48 18.38
CA TRP A 646 -2.74 25.60 19.23
C TRP A 646 -1.89 24.33 19.30
N GLU A 647 -2.51 23.17 19.55
CA GLU A 647 -1.82 21.89 19.72
C GLU A 647 -1.13 21.45 18.42
N TRP A 648 -1.75 21.72 17.27
CA TRP A 648 -1.21 21.37 15.95
C TRP A 648 -0.44 22.50 15.26
N ASN A 649 -0.18 23.60 15.97
CA ASN A 649 0.62 24.74 15.49
C ASN A 649 0.13 25.34 14.14
N SER A 650 -1.19 25.49 14.01
CA SER A 650 -1.84 26.09 12.83
C SER A 650 -1.75 27.62 12.88
N CYS A 651 -0.73 28.20 12.26
CA CYS A 651 -0.55 29.66 12.20
C CYS A 651 -1.51 30.38 11.24
N SER A 652 -2.19 29.64 10.35
CA SER A 652 -3.12 30.17 9.34
C SER A 652 -4.49 29.50 9.44
N ILE A 653 -5.56 30.29 9.48
CA ILE A 653 -6.96 29.85 9.46
C ILE A 653 -7.65 30.45 8.24
N VAL A 654 -8.40 29.65 7.47
CA VAL A 654 -9.15 30.10 6.29
C VAL A 654 -10.64 29.80 6.52
N MET A 655 -11.44 30.86 6.58
CA MET A 655 -12.88 30.82 6.84
C MET A 655 -13.66 31.16 5.56
N ILE A 656 -14.35 30.17 4.98
CA ILE A 656 -15.02 30.26 3.67
C ILE A 656 -16.55 30.14 3.85
N THR A 657 -17.10 30.92 4.77
CA THR A 657 -18.53 30.97 5.09
C THR A 657 -18.79 32.23 5.91
N GLN A 658 -19.96 32.84 5.78
CA GLN A 658 -20.38 33.87 6.75
C GLN A 658 -20.87 33.20 8.04
N LEU A 659 -20.98 33.95 9.14
CA LEU A 659 -21.53 33.42 10.40
C LEU A 659 -22.97 32.92 10.21
N TRP A 660 -23.75 33.67 9.43
CA TRP A 660 -25.12 33.36 9.04
C TRP A 660 -25.27 33.44 7.53
N GLU A 661 -25.94 32.46 6.92
CA GLU A 661 -26.33 32.49 5.51
C GLU A 661 -27.78 31.96 5.41
N LYS A 662 -28.68 32.67 4.72
CA LYS A 662 -30.13 32.39 4.65
C LYS A 662 -30.80 32.20 6.02
N SER A 663 -30.47 33.09 6.97
CA SER A 663 -30.92 33.03 8.36
C SER A 663 -30.56 31.74 9.12
N GLN A 664 -29.62 30.94 8.62
CA GLN A 664 -29.09 29.77 9.31
C GLN A 664 -27.67 30.05 9.81
N CYS A 665 -27.40 29.80 11.09
CA CYS A 665 -26.04 29.82 11.64
C CYS A 665 -25.19 28.77 10.93
N LYS A 666 -24.19 29.22 10.17
CA LYS A 666 -23.21 28.39 9.46
C LYS A 666 -21.92 28.19 10.25
N CYS A 667 -21.57 29.16 11.09
CA CYS A 667 -20.39 29.17 11.95
C CYS A 667 -20.68 29.99 13.21
N ALA A 668 -20.29 29.51 14.39
CA ALA A 668 -20.23 30.35 15.59
C ALA A 668 -19.07 31.34 15.46
N MET A 669 -19.19 32.53 16.05
CA MET A 669 -18.09 33.49 16.11
C MET A 669 -17.09 32.99 17.16
N TYR A 670 -15.88 32.66 16.70
CA TYR A 670 -14.84 32.05 17.53
C TYR A 670 -13.71 33.02 17.88
N TRP A 671 -13.86 34.32 17.58
CA TRP A 671 -12.86 35.35 17.86
C TRP A 671 -13.47 36.51 18.65
N PRO A 672 -12.68 37.27 19.43
CA PRO A 672 -13.13 38.51 20.05
C PRO A 672 -13.32 39.61 18.99
N GLU A 673 -14.40 40.37 19.09
CA GLU A 673 -14.60 41.60 18.30
C GLU A 673 -13.73 42.75 18.86
N GLU A 674 -13.61 42.86 20.19
CA GLU A 674 -12.73 43.82 20.87
C GLU A 674 -11.95 43.15 22.02
N GLY A 675 -10.74 43.65 22.28
CA GLY A 675 -9.95 43.27 23.46
C GLY A 675 -9.41 41.83 23.44
N LEU A 676 -9.64 41.11 24.53
CA LEU A 676 -9.19 39.73 24.74
C LEU A 676 -10.35 38.84 25.20
N GLN A 677 -10.36 37.59 24.74
CA GLN A 677 -11.31 36.57 25.18
C GLN A 677 -10.58 35.27 25.50
N SER A 678 -10.99 34.59 26.58
CA SER A 678 -10.40 33.32 27.01
C SER A 678 -11.26 32.14 26.57
N TYR A 679 -10.62 31.15 25.96
CA TYR A 679 -11.20 29.88 25.53
C TYR A 679 -10.44 28.74 26.22
N GLY A 680 -10.86 28.43 27.45
CA GLY A 680 -10.21 27.43 28.30
C GLY A 680 -8.79 27.83 28.69
N ASP A 681 -7.81 27.00 28.32
CA ASP A 681 -6.39 27.20 28.63
C ASP A 681 -5.70 28.32 27.81
N LEU A 682 -6.43 28.94 26.88
CA LEU A 682 -5.89 29.91 25.91
C LEU A 682 -6.62 31.26 26.03
N THR A 683 -5.87 32.36 25.91
CA THR A 683 -6.43 33.70 25.67
C THR A 683 -6.08 34.14 24.26
N VAL A 684 -7.07 34.69 23.56
CA VAL A 684 -6.95 35.23 22.20
C VAL A 684 -7.26 36.72 22.27
N SER A 685 -6.42 37.55 21.65
CA SER A 685 -6.71 38.97 21.41
C SER A 685 -6.61 39.32 19.93
N LEU A 686 -7.51 40.19 19.46
CA LEU A 686 -7.40 40.78 18.13
C LEU A 686 -6.30 41.85 18.16
N GLN A 687 -5.30 41.73 17.28
CA GLN A 687 -4.16 42.66 17.19
C GLN A 687 -4.31 43.62 16.01
N GLU A 688 -4.87 43.15 14.91
CA GLU A 688 -5.03 43.89 13.65
C GLU A 688 -6.19 43.30 12.86
N GLU A 689 -7.01 44.13 12.22
CA GLU A 689 -7.99 43.73 11.21
C GLU A 689 -7.81 44.60 9.96
N THR A 690 -7.70 43.96 8.79
CA THR A 690 -7.46 44.60 7.49
C THR A 690 -8.42 44.03 6.45
N GLY A 691 -9.27 44.88 5.89
CA GLY A 691 -10.21 44.50 4.83
C GLY A 691 -9.57 44.55 3.44
N PHE A 692 -9.79 43.49 2.65
CA PHE A 692 -9.49 43.39 1.22
C PHE A 692 -10.80 43.20 0.43
N PRO A 693 -10.83 43.40 -0.89
CA PRO A 693 -12.09 43.40 -1.66
C PRO A 693 -12.95 42.13 -1.55
N GLU A 694 -12.33 40.96 -1.39
CA GLU A 694 -13.04 39.67 -1.29
C GLU A 694 -12.80 38.93 0.04
N TYR A 695 -11.96 39.44 0.95
CA TYR A 695 -11.70 38.80 2.26
C TYR A 695 -11.27 39.81 3.34
N THR A 696 -11.53 39.49 4.61
CA THR A 696 -10.94 40.20 5.75
C THR A 696 -9.80 39.38 6.36
N LEU A 697 -8.66 40.02 6.60
CA LEU A 697 -7.53 39.46 7.35
C LEU A 697 -7.61 39.91 8.81
N ARG A 698 -7.54 38.97 9.75
CA ARG A 698 -7.39 39.25 11.19
C ARG A 698 -6.10 38.64 11.71
N THR A 699 -5.27 39.45 12.37
CA THR A 699 -4.08 38.98 13.10
C THR A 699 -4.43 38.84 14.58
N PHE A 700 -4.27 37.64 15.14
CA PHE A 700 -4.55 37.33 16.54
C PHE A 700 -3.28 37.03 17.33
N GLY A 701 -3.21 37.54 18.55
CA GLY A 701 -2.28 37.08 19.58
C GLY A 701 -2.92 35.98 20.40
N VAL A 702 -2.37 34.76 20.34
CA VAL A 702 -2.86 33.60 21.11
C VAL A 702 -1.83 33.26 22.19
N SER A 703 -2.23 33.30 23.46
CA SER A 703 -1.37 33.07 24.62
C SER A 703 -1.86 31.89 25.48
N SER A 704 -0.93 31.09 25.99
CA SER A 704 -1.20 29.86 26.74
C SER A 704 -0.98 30.05 28.24
N HIS A 705 -2.03 29.82 29.04
CA HIS A 705 -1.97 29.89 30.51
C HIS A 705 -1.13 28.76 31.13
N LYS A 706 -0.78 27.73 30.36
CA LYS A 706 -0.02 26.55 30.81
C LYS A 706 1.50 26.76 30.85
N ASP A 707 2.01 27.67 30.03
CA ASP A 707 3.45 27.90 29.86
C ASP A 707 3.84 29.35 29.53
N GLY A 708 2.87 30.27 29.46
CA GLY A 708 3.10 31.68 29.12
C GLY A 708 3.52 31.92 27.66
N THR A 709 3.58 30.86 26.83
CA THR A 709 4.00 31.02 25.43
C THR A 709 2.90 31.70 24.62
N THR A 710 3.31 32.50 23.64
CA THR A 710 2.40 33.29 22.79
C THR A 710 2.78 33.07 21.33
N ARG A 711 1.77 32.96 20.45
CA ARG A 711 1.93 32.81 19.00
C ARG A 711 1.00 33.76 18.26
N THR A 712 1.41 34.19 17.08
CA THR A 712 0.55 34.94 16.15
C THR A 712 -0.18 33.97 15.23
N VAL A 713 -1.50 34.12 15.11
CA VAL A 713 -2.34 33.31 14.21
C VAL A 713 -3.14 34.26 13.31
N GLN A 714 -3.17 34.02 12.00
CA GLN A 714 -3.94 34.84 11.07
C GLN A 714 -5.18 34.11 10.55
N GLN A 715 -6.34 34.78 10.59
CA GLN A 715 -7.57 34.35 9.94
C GLN A 715 -7.77 35.12 8.63
N PHE A 716 -7.96 34.38 7.54
CA PHE A 716 -8.42 34.90 6.25
C PHE A 716 -9.90 34.53 6.10
N HIS A 717 -10.80 35.51 6.29
CA HIS A 717 -12.25 35.33 6.18
C HIS A 717 -12.71 35.74 4.78
N PHE A 718 -12.99 34.76 3.91
CA PHE A 718 -13.40 34.99 2.52
C PHE A 718 -14.90 35.31 2.41
N HIS A 719 -15.21 36.43 1.77
CA HIS A 719 -16.56 36.95 1.53
C HIS A 719 -17.04 36.71 0.10
N GLY A 720 -16.14 36.50 -0.87
CA GLY A 720 -16.49 36.30 -2.29
C GLY A 720 -17.30 35.04 -2.64
N TRP A 721 -17.65 34.18 -1.67
CA TRP A 721 -18.49 33.00 -1.92
C TRP A 721 -19.97 33.28 -1.63
N PRO A 722 -20.87 33.27 -2.64
CA PRO A 722 -22.30 33.55 -2.45
C PRO A 722 -23.04 32.48 -1.61
N GLU A 723 -24.22 32.86 -1.10
CA GLU A 723 -25.15 31.94 -0.40
C GLU A 723 -25.75 30.84 -1.31
N VAL A 724 -25.60 30.97 -2.63
CA VAL A 724 -26.11 30.04 -3.66
C VAL A 724 -25.05 29.86 -4.72
N GLY A 725 -24.76 28.61 -5.09
CA GLY A 725 -23.81 28.28 -6.16
C GLY A 725 -22.34 28.55 -5.79
N ILE A 726 -21.64 29.22 -6.69
CA ILE A 726 -20.19 29.44 -6.71
C ILE A 726 -19.90 30.91 -7.04
N PRO A 727 -18.69 31.43 -6.75
CA PRO A 727 -18.26 32.74 -7.25
C PRO A 727 -18.26 32.77 -8.79
N ASP A 728 -18.62 33.92 -9.38
CA ASP A 728 -18.65 34.09 -10.84
C ASP A 728 -17.24 34.09 -11.47
N SER A 729 -16.22 34.48 -10.71
CA SER A 729 -14.79 34.42 -11.05
C SER A 729 -14.01 33.79 -9.90
N ALA A 730 -12.90 33.14 -10.22
CA ALA A 730 -11.99 32.56 -9.25
C ALA A 730 -10.91 33.54 -8.74
N ALA A 731 -10.85 34.79 -9.24
CA ALA A 731 -9.77 35.73 -8.97
C ALA A 731 -9.44 35.91 -7.47
N GLY A 732 -10.41 36.24 -6.62
CA GLY A 732 -10.18 36.38 -5.17
C GLY A 732 -9.88 35.06 -4.46
N MET A 733 -10.32 33.92 -4.98
CA MET A 733 -9.92 32.60 -4.46
C MET A 733 -8.44 32.30 -4.78
N ILE A 734 -7.98 32.70 -5.97
CA ILE A 734 -6.58 32.58 -6.41
C ILE A 734 -5.67 33.50 -5.58
N ASP A 735 -6.06 34.76 -5.37
CA ASP A 735 -5.33 35.70 -4.52
C ASP A 735 -5.30 35.22 -3.06
N LEU A 736 -6.44 34.84 -2.47
CA LEU A 736 -6.53 34.25 -1.13
C LEU A 736 -5.55 33.08 -0.95
N ILE A 737 -5.51 32.14 -1.90
CA ILE A 737 -4.56 31.02 -1.89
C ILE A 737 -3.12 31.54 -1.97
N GLY A 738 -2.84 32.55 -2.79
CA GLY A 738 -1.55 33.24 -2.86
C GLY A 738 -1.11 33.84 -1.53
N GLN A 739 -1.96 34.61 -0.86
CA GLN A 739 -1.65 35.25 0.42
C GLN A 739 -1.48 34.22 1.55
N VAL A 740 -2.30 33.16 1.59
CA VAL A 740 -2.15 32.05 2.55
C VAL A 740 -0.83 31.30 2.31
N GLN A 741 -0.48 30.98 1.05
CA GLN A 741 0.82 30.39 0.70
C GLN A 741 1.99 31.29 1.13
N LYS A 742 1.83 32.61 1.02
CA LYS A 742 2.82 33.61 1.44
C LYS A 742 3.00 33.66 2.96
N GLN A 743 1.91 33.65 3.74
CA GLN A 743 1.96 33.62 5.21
C GLN A 743 2.64 32.33 5.72
N GLN A 744 2.27 31.19 5.15
CA GLN A 744 2.84 29.88 5.54
C GLN A 744 4.37 29.80 5.46
N GLN A 745 4.95 30.43 4.43
CA GLN A 745 6.41 30.54 4.25
C GLN A 745 7.09 31.34 5.37
N HIS A 746 6.40 32.29 5.99
CA HIS A 746 6.91 33.07 7.12
C HIS A 746 6.62 32.38 8.47
N SER A 747 5.47 31.69 8.58
CA SER A 747 4.97 31.14 9.85
C SER A 747 5.41 29.69 10.15
N GLY A 748 6.34 29.13 9.38
CA GLY A 748 6.98 27.84 9.67
C GLY A 748 6.22 26.59 9.21
N ASN A 749 5.35 26.69 8.19
CA ASN A 749 4.69 25.54 7.53
C ASN A 749 3.91 24.56 8.45
N GLY A 750 3.30 25.05 9.54
CA GLY A 750 2.27 24.28 10.25
C GLY A 750 1.01 24.03 9.37
N PRO A 751 0.10 23.13 9.74
CA PRO A 751 -1.10 22.86 8.96
C PRO A 751 -2.00 24.10 8.82
N ILE A 752 -2.56 24.34 7.63
CA ILE A 752 -3.54 25.41 7.40
C ILE A 752 -4.91 24.93 7.87
N THR A 753 -5.52 25.56 8.87
CA THR A 753 -6.90 25.21 9.29
C THR A 753 -7.91 25.81 8.31
N VAL A 754 -8.58 24.99 7.49
CA VAL A 754 -9.56 25.44 6.49
C VAL A 754 -10.96 24.99 6.88
N HIS A 755 -11.90 25.93 6.98
CA HIS A 755 -13.30 25.62 7.30
C HIS A 755 -14.30 26.41 6.47
N CYS A 756 -15.50 25.85 6.38
CA CYS A 756 -16.71 26.53 5.93
C CYS A 756 -17.79 26.22 6.96
N SER A 757 -19.02 25.86 6.57
CA SER A 757 -19.99 25.31 7.51
C SER A 757 -19.74 23.83 7.81
N SER A 758 -19.79 22.95 6.79
CA SER A 758 -19.61 21.50 6.96
C SER A 758 -18.14 21.03 7.01
N GLY A 759 -17.21 21.88 6.58
CA GLY A 759 -15.82 21.48 6.41
C GLY A 759 -15.59 20.53 5.23
N ALA A 760 -16.49 20.48 4.24
CA ALA A 760 -16.40 19.56 3.10
C ALA A 760 -16.57 20.25 1.73
N GLY A 761 -17.64 21.01 1.51
CA GLY A 761 -17.93 21.64 0.22
C GLY A 761 -16.90 22.72 -0.18
N ARG A 762 -17.08 23.95 0.31
CA ARG A 762 -16.16 25.07 0.02
C ARG A 762 -14.73 24.82 0.54
N THR A 763 -14.59 24.16 1.69
CA THR A 763 -13.30 23.67 2.22
C THR A 763 -12.57 22.75 1.23
N GLY A 764 -13.29 21.78 0.67
CA GLY A 764 -12.71 20.87 -0.32
C GLY A 764 -12.34 21.58 -1.62
N ALA A 765 -13.11 22.59 -2.04
CA ALA A 765 -12.76 23.41 -3.21
C ALA A 765 -11.46 24.20 -2.97
N PHE A 766 -11.28 24.84 -1.82
CA PHE A 766 -10.01 25.51 -1.47
C PHE A 766 -8.82 24.54 -1.44
N CYS A 767 -8.96 23.40 -0.75
CA CYS A 767 -7.91 22.37 -0.70
C CYS A 767 -7.59 21.80 -2.09
N ALA A 768 -8.60 21.61 -2.94
CA ALA A 768 -8.43 21.13 -4.32
C ALA A 768 -7.70 22.17 -5.17
N ILE A 769 -8.20 23.41 -5.23
CA ILE A 769 -7.60 24.49 -6.03
C ILE A 769 -6.17 24.76 -5.57
N SER A 770 -5.91 24.91 -4.26
CA SER A 770 -4.56 25.14 -3.73
C SER A 770 -3.59 24.02 -4.14
N THR A 771 -4.02 22.76 -4.05
CA THR A 771 -3.21 21.58 -4.42
C THR A 771 -3.00 21.45 -5.93
N VAL A 772 -4.03 21.69 -6.76
CA VAL A 772 -3.91 21.64 -8.22
C VAL A 772 -3.06 22.80 -8.74
N LEU A 773 -3.23 24.02 -8.21
CA LEU A 773 -2.40 25.16 -8.59
C LEU A 773 -0.93 24.97 -8.19
N GLU A 774 -0.65 24.34 -7.05
CA GLU A 774 0.73 24.01 -6.67
C GLU A 774 1.34 22.96 -7.60
N ARG A 775 0.56 21.95 -8.01
CA ARG A 775 0.97 20.93 -9.00
C ARG A 775 1.20 21.54 -10.38
N VAL A 776 0.29 22.39 -10.85
CA VAL A 776 0.40 23.13 -12.13
C VAL A 776 1.68 23.97 -12.16
N LYS A 777 1.99 24.69 -11.07
CA LYS A 777 3.25 25.45 -10.89
C LYS A 777 4.51 24.58 -10.93
N ALA A 778 4.43 23.29 -10.61
CA ALA A 778 5.57 22.40 -10.44
C ALA A 778 5.80 21.42 -11.62
N GLU A 779 4.72 20.99 -12.27
CA GLU A 779 4.73 19.87 -13.23
C GLU A 779 4.19 20.23 -14.63
N GLY A 780 3.51 21.37 -14.79
CA GLY A 780 2.86 21.72 -16.05
C GLY A 780 1.65 20.85 -16.42
N VAL A 781 1.11 20.07 -15.47
CA VAL A 781 -0.08 19.23 -15.66
C VAL A 781 -1.15 19.50 -14.60
N CYS A 782 -2.41 19.22 -14.96
CA CYS A 782 -3.60 19.40 -14.16
C CYS A 782 -4.39 18.09 -14.10
N ASP A 783 -4.78 17.66 -12.89
CA ASP A 783 -5.78 16.61 -12.68
C ASP A 783 -6.64 16.98 -11.46
N VAL A 784 -7.77 17.65 -11.70
CA VAL A 784 -8.73 18.01 -10.66
C VAL A 784 -9.45 16.76 -10.13
N PHE A 785 -9.70 15.76 -10.98
CA PHE A 785 -10.41 14.54 -10.63
C PHE A 785 -9.66 13.74 -9.55
N GLN A 786 -8.40 13.39 -9.79
CA GLN A 786 -7.59 12.61 -8.85
C GLN A 786 -7.28 13.37 -7.56
N VAL A 787 -7.12 14.70 -7.62
CA VAL A 787 -7.02 15.52 -6.40
C VAL A 787 -8.31 15.46 -5.59
N VAL A 788 -9.48 15.70 -6.18
CA VAL A 788 -10.76 15.65 -5.45
C VAL A 788 -11.07 14.23 -4.94
N LYS A 789 -10.71 13.19 -5.69
CA LYS A 789 -10.75 11.79 -5.23
C LYS A 789 -9.83 11.56 -4.02
N ALA A 790 -8.59 12.03 -4.04
CA ALA A 790 -7.66 11.94 -2.92
C ALA A 790 -8.13 12.72 -1.67
N LEU A 791 -8.83 13.85 -1.85
CA LEU A 791 -9.50 14.56 -0.75
C LEU A 791 -10.66 13.74 -0.17
N ARG A 792 -11.51 13.12 -1.02
CA ARG A 792 -12.66 12.30 -0.58
C ARG A 792 -12.26 11.01 0.16
N LEU A 793 -11.07 10.48 -0.12
CA LEU A 793 -10.48 9.37 0.63
C LEU A 793 -9.94 9.77 2.02
N GLN A 794 -9.74 11.07 2.27
CA GLN A 794 -9.28 11.61 3.58
C GLN A 794 -10.39 12.29 4.38
N ARG A 795 -11.43 12.82 3.73
CA ARG A 795 -12.63 13.33 4.40
C ARG A 795 -13.87 13.15 3.51
N PRO A 796 -15.00 12.62 4.02
CA PRO A 796 -16.23 12.48 3.23
C PRO A 796 -16.70 13.80 2.60
N HIS A 797 -17.29 13.70 1.41
CA HIS A 797 -17.96 14.79 0.69
C HIS A 797 -17.11 16.02 0.32
N MET A 798 -15.78 15.93 0.35
CA MET A 798 -14.90 17.01 -0.15
C MET A 798 -15.24 17.37 -1.61
N VAL A 799 -15.41 18.67 -1.89
CA VAL A 799 -16.04 19.23 -3.11
C VAL A 799 -17.44 18.63 -3.30
N GLN A 800 -18.45 19.24 -2.69
CA GLN A 800 -19.73 18.58 -2.41
C GLN A 800 -20.74 18.64 -3.58
N THR A 801 -20.65 19.63 -4.47
CA THR A 801 -21.56 19.83 -5.62
C THR A 801 -20.83 19.83 -6.96
N LEU A 802 -21.58 19.63 -8.05
CA LEU A 802 -21.05 19.74 -9.42
C LEU A 802 -20.48 21.13 -9.68
N ASP A 803 -21.19 22.17 -9.27
CA ASP A 803 -20.78 23.56 -9.42
C ASP A 803 -19.42 23.80 -8.72
N GLN A 804 -19.22 23.25 -7.52
CA GLN A 804 -17.94 23.33 -6.81
C GLN A 804 -16.81 22.61 -7.57
N TYR A 805 -17.11 21.52 -8.27
CA TYR A 805 -16.14 20.80 -9.12
C TYR A 805 -15.84 21.59 -10.41
N GLN A 806 -16.84 22.20 -11.03
CA GLN A 806 -16.67 23.15 -12.14
C GLN A 806 -15.82 24.35 -11.73
N PHE A 807 -16.06 24.92 -10.55
CA PHE A 807 -15.30 26.04 -10.00
C PHE A 807 -13.82 25.68 -9.78
N CYS A 808 -13.52 24.44 -9.39
CA CYS A 808 -12.14 23.97 -9.28
C CYS A 808 -11.41 24.00 -10.65
N TYR A 809 -12.06 23.58 -11.73
CA TYR A 809 -11.51 23.71 -13.09
C TYR A 809 -11.44 25.17 -13.56
N GLN A 810 -12.46 25.98 -13.29
CA GLN A 810 -12.49 27.40 -13.64
C GLN A 810 -11.32 28.16 -12.99
N ALA A 811 -11.01 27.88 -11.72
CA ALA A 811 -9.87 28.47 -11.03
C ALA A 811 -8.52 28.09 -11.63
N VAL A 812 -8.38 26.91 -12.24
CA VAL A 812 -7.17 26.54 -12.98
C VAL A 812 -7.06 27.32 -14.29
N VAL A 813 -8.18 27.48 -15.01
CA VAL A 813 -8.20 28.23 -16.28
C VAL A 813 -7.91 29.71 -16.04
N GLU A 814 -8.63 30.38 -15.14
CA GLU A 814 -8.41 31.80 -14.82
C GLU A 814 -6.99 32.05 -14.26
N TYR A 815 -6.44 31.13 -13.47
CA TYR A 815 -5.06 31.19 -13.02
C TYR A 815 -4.08 31.16 -14.21
N LEU A 816 -4.25 30.23 -15.16
CA LEU A 816 -3.35 30.08 -16.30
C LEU A 816 -3.46 31.27 -17.26
N ASP A 817 -4.67 31.69 -17.60
CA ASP A 817 -4.93 32.83 -18.49
C ASP A 817 -4.28 34.12 -17.97
N SER A 818 -4.14 34.27 -16.65
CA SER A 818 -3.44 35.42 -16.04
C SER A 818 -1.96 35.52 -16.42
N PHE A 819 -1.27 34.39 -16.68
CA PHE A 819 0.13 34.40 -17.11
C PHE A 819 0.26 34.71 -18.60
N ASP A 820 -0.65 34.21 -19.43
CA ASP A 820 -0.64 34.50 -20.87
C ASP A 820 -0.88 36.00 -21.14
N HIS A 821 -1.72 36.66 -20.34
CA HIS A 821 -1.86 38.12 -20.39
C HIS A 821 -0.54 38.83 -20.00
N TYR A 822 0.15 38.38 -18.96
CA TYR A 822 1.47 38.93 -18.58
C TYR A 822 2.58 38.65 -19.61
N ALA A 823 2.52 37.54 -20.33
CA ALA A 823 3.48 37.21 -21.39
C ALA A 823 3.34 38.12 -22.61
N ASN A 824 2.12 38.56 -22.93
CA ASN A 824 1.82 39.50 -24.02
C ASN A 824 2.10 40.98 -23.68
N PHE A 825 2.63 41.29 -22.49
CA PHE A 825 3.07 42.63 -22.05
C PHE A 825 4.58 42.71 -21.79
N ARG A 826 5.40 41.98 -22.56
CA ARG A 826 6.87 42.02 -22.54
C ARG A 826 7.47 42.35 -23.91
#